data_AF-A0A7S4VSC4-F1
#
_entry.id   AF-A0A7S4VSC4-F1
#
_cell.length_a   1.000
_cell.length_b   1.000
_cell.length_c   1.000
_cell.angle_alpha   90.00
_cell.angle_beta   90.00
_cell.angle_gamma   90.00
#
_symmetry.space_group_name_H-M   'P 1'
#
loop_
_entity.id
_entity.type
_entity.pdbx_description
1 polymer ?
#
loop_
_entity_poly.entity_id
_entity_poly.type
_entity_poly.pdbx_seq_one_letter_code
_entity_poly.pdbx_strand_id
1 'polypeptide(L)'
;MGAGPGCSSRGGGRLQLLSACIVPLLLAPSLARIRLPLREKRVFVDNSTLPRPRRSGFEFPRFDARMHDGDEVQLASMHGTWLSLSFDPALTLRGRTVALRASNGRFCAVDREHPQGRIKCDQRSPPFAAWFEVSQGTRHVSFKGILGGRSCSDEPEGVLCNLGAASRWEAFDIVDAGDGNIALRGSRNGSFCADEGHGMACELEGISSSAVFKPVTDAPLRGRIVQTADANAAVTFQIHRKDLGSKEVAMRCKGDGNYLAIENSTGLLGCSSSTPWTLWSSRVDWWDAKSASFRSPDSGLYVKAVDPGVGGTIVADNDEGTGWALWRVLLTGGYESLRPMVRGVNLGNWFLLERWMASDLFFDEAGREFADECDAVDEYGLMEALGREVARERMEKHWSSWITEDDIAWLGDHGINTVRVPFGYWMVLPAPPFVGGQLKYLDRLFGWCERHSVAVLLDFHGLKGSQTGTPTSGNCGACGNHNCGETRIRFLEEAETNLQVIEELSSRYADSPAYLGFAVANEVAGTATSLDTMKFYQRAYDIIRGKSKDALVVFFATFNPSTYPFPNFRGVAEDIHVYFGMGFGEPTRDQEVNLARARKAVTGLGWNVLVGEWSLGASGHSTSTWDPADRDRFLAEFAKMQLQAWESHSTGWFYWSYKTRWGNSTWNFRDMCEIGWLPGCREELEYAPVEWWATPSCAYAYLDGGCPAPPSPAPPSPPPPSVAAWGLISLASALGVAGAVLAILRPPWLVKCILGA
;
A
#
# COMPACT_ATOMS: atom_id res chain seq x y z
N MET A 1 19.50 -57.62 -6.68
CA MET A 1 20.49 -58.62 -6.21
C MET A 1 20.73 -58.36 -4.72
N GLY A 2 21.11 -59.37 -3.92
CA GLY A 2 21.00 -59.30 -2.45
C GLY A 2 22.33 -59.25 -1.66
N ALA A 3 22.18 -59.43 -0.34
CA ALA A 3 23.21 -59.55 0.71
C ALA A 3 23.99 -58.27 1.13
N GLY A 4 24.03 -58.04 2.45
CA GLY A 4 25.14 -57.36 3.16
C GLY A 4 26.10 -58.42 3.74
N PRO A 5 26.68 -58.26 4.96
CA PRO A 5 26.57 -57.15 5.93
C PRO A 5 27.91 -56.76 6.65
N GLY A 6 27.84 -55.84 7.62
CA GLY A 6 28.45 -56.08 8.95
C GLY A 6 29.61 -55.21 9.48
N CYS A 7 29.65 -55.10 10.82
CA CYS A 7 30.75 -54.68 11.73
C CYS A 7 31.21 -53.19 11.70
N SER A 8 31.24 -52.38 12.78
CA SER A 8 31.67 -52.50 14.21
C SER A 8 33.21 -52.37 14.39
N SER A 9 33.79 -51.77 15.44
CA SER A 9 33.29 -50.98 16.62
C SER A 9 34.46 -50.04 17.12
N ARG A 10 34.70 -49.55 18.36
CA ARG A 10 34.23 -49.86 19.75
C ARG A 10 34.70 -48.79 20.76
N GLY A 11 33.93 -48.55 21.84
CA GLY A 11 34.38 -47.89 23.09
C GLY A 11 34.10 -46.38 23.24
N GLY A 12 33.96 -45.81 24.45
CA GLY A 12 33.85 -46.47 25.76
C GLY A 12 34.27 -45.61 26.96
N GLY A 13 33.33 -44.97 27.66
CA GLY A 13 33.60 -44.23 28.91
C GLY A 13 32.33 -43.93 29.72
N ARG A 14 32.29 -44.37 30.98
CA ARG A 14 31.32 -43.92 32.01
C ARG A 14 32.03 -42.92 32.93
N LEU A 15 31.35 -42.01 33.65
CA LEU A 15 30.77 -42.13 35.01
C LEU A 15 30.29 -40.68 35.38
N GLN A 16 29.38 -40.35 36.32
CA GLN A 16 28.58 -41.10 37.32
C GLN A 16 27.50 -40.16 37.96
N LEU A 17 26.54 -40.73 38.72
CA LEU A 17 25.64 -40.10 39.73
C LEU A 17 24.48 -39.19 39.16
N LEU A 18 23.25 -39.18 39.71
CA LEU A 18 22.63 -39.96 40.81
C LEU A 18 21.09 -40.11 40.63
N SER A 19 20.48 -40.97 41.45
CA SER A 19 19.06 -41.37 41.66
C SER A 19 17.93 -40.41 41.20
N ALA A 20 16.77 -40.85 40.68
CA ALA A 20 15.79 -41.87 41.17
C ALA A 20 15.06 -41.44 42.48
N CYS A 21 13.75 -41.64 42.70
CA CYS A 21 12.68 -42.26 41.90
C CYS A 21 11.25 -41.90 42.44
N ILE A 22 10.19 -42.37 41.76
CA ILE A 22 8.78 -42.53 42.24
C ILE A 22 7.86 -41.28 42.22
N VAL A 23 6.55 -41.54 42.15
CA VAL A 23 5.40 -40.73 41.68
C VAL A 23 4.17 -41.03 42.58
N PRO A 24 3.31 -40.06 42.98
CA PRO A 24 1.97 -39.98 42.35
C PRO A 24 1.26 -38.61 42.29
N LEU A 25 0.44 -38.47 41.22
CA LEU A 25 -0.81 -37.69 41.05
C LEU A 25 -0.94 -36.25 41.61
N LEU A 26 -1.30 -35.32 40.71
CA LEU A 26 -2.55 -34.52 40.80
C LEU A 26 -2.88 -33.84 39.45
N LEU A 27 -4.17 -33.93 39.05
CA LEU A 27 -4.97 -33.16 38.08
C LEU A 27 -4.33 -32.41 36.87
N ALA A 28 -4.95 -32.60 35.70
CA ALA A 28 -4.81 -31.81 34.45
C ALA A 28 -5.50 -30.41 34.58
N PRO A 29 -5.39 -29.44 33.62
CA PRO A 29 -5.14 -29.61 32.19
C PRO A 29 -4.32 -28.51 31.45
N SER A 30 -4.37 -28.57 30.11
CA SER A 30 -3.96 -27.56 29.10
C SER A 30 -2.46 -27.32 28.86
N LEU A 31 -1.99 -27.78 27.70
CA LEU A 31 -0.71 -27.36 27.10
C LEU A 31 -0.95 -26.11 26.25
N ALA A 32 -0.45 -24.96 26.72
CA ALA A 32 -0.43 -23.74 25.91
C ALA A 32 0.52 -23.93 24.71
N ARG A 33 0.08 -23.55 23.50
CA ARG A 33 0.94 -23.55 22.30
C ARG A 33 2.03 -22.48 22.45
N ILE A 34 3.26 -22.89 22.71
CA ILE A 34 4.44 -22.01 22.71
C ILE A 34 4.65 -21.51 21.27
N ARG A 35 4.33 -20.23 21.02
CA ARG A 35 4.67 -19.55 19.76
C ARG A 35 6.18 -19.28 19.75
N LEU A 36 6.90 -19.88 18.80
CA LEU A 36 8.28 -19.51 18.51
C LEU A 36 8.32 -18.15 17.77
N PRO A 37 9.20 -17.20 18.14
CA PRO A 37 9.35 -15.94 17.42
C PRO A 37 10.15 -16.16 16.12
N LEU A 38 9.52 -15.91 14.98
CA LEU A 38 10.20 -15.95 13.68
C LEU A 38 11.07 -14.70 13.47
N ARG A 39 12.33 -14.89 13.08
CA ARG A 39 13.27 -13.81 12.74
C ARG A 39 13.65 -13.80 11.25
N GLU A 40 13.48 -12.61 10.66
CA GLU A 40 14.36 -11.97 9.66
C GLU A 40 14.31 -12.30 8.14
N LYS A 41 14.42 -11.19 7.35
CA LYS A 41 14.75 -11.00 5.91
C LYS A 41 13.67 -11.44 4.88
N ARG A 42 13.09 -10.59 4.00
CA ARG A 42 13.38 -9.31 3.26
C ARG A 42 14.08 -9.46 1.88
N VAL A 43 13.50 -8.83 0.82
CA VAL A 43 14.13 -8.08 -0.32
C VAL A 43 13.12 -7.86 -1.50
N PHE A 44 12.99 -6.61 -1.97
CA PHE A 44 12.16 -6.10 -3.10
C PHE A 44 12.83 -6.34 -4.50
N VAL A 45 12.75 -5.57 -5.62
CA VAL A 45 12.12 -4.27 -6.04
C VAL A 45 11.91 -4.24 -7.57
N ASP A 46 10.85 -3.59 -8.09
CA ASP A 46 10.91 -2.62 -9.22
C ASP A 46 9.80 -1.55 -9.09
N ASN A 47 9.94 -0.39 -9.75
CA ASN A 47 9.05 0.78 -9.61
C ASN A 47 9.07 1.70 -10.85
N SER A 48 7.97 1.74 -11.62
CA SER A 48 7.80 2.66 -12.76
C SER A 48 6.40 3.34 -12.81
N THR A 49 6.14 4.27 -11.89
CA THR A 49 4.92 5.10 -11.91
C THR A 49 5.03 6.30 -12.87
N LEU A 50 4.45 6.19 -14.07
CA LEU A 50 4.19 7.32 -14.97
C LEU A 50 2.69 7.61 -15.08
N PRO A 51 2.26 8.88 -15.16
CA PRO A 51 0.87 9.27 -15.00
C PRO A 51 -0.04 8.92 -16.19
N ARG A 52 -1.26 8.49 -15.86
CA ARG A 52 -2.47 8.79 -16.63
C ARG A 52 -3.54 9.39 -15.68
N PRO A 53 -4.40 10.31 -16.14
CA PRO A 53 -5.36 10.98 -15.26
C PRO A 53 -6.53 10.07 -14.85
N ARG A 54 -7.14 10.34 -13.69
CA ARG A 54 -8.38 9.73 -13.17
C ARG A 54 -9.34 10.81 -12.65
N ARG A 55 -10.63 10.50 -12.64
CA ARG A 55 -11.73 11.28 -12.02
C ARG A 55 -11.93 10.92 -10.53
N SER A 56 -12.80 11.66 -9.86
CA SER A 56 -13.29 11.43 -8.50
C SER A 56 -14.38 10.35 -8.44
N GLY A 57 -14.39 9.52 -7.39
CA GLY A 57 -15.46 8.58 -7.10
C GLY A 57 -15.11 7.62 -5.97
N PHE A 58 -14.15 6.73 -6.23
CA PHE A 58 -13.81 5.60 -5.35
C PHE A 58 -12.28 5.37 -5.33
N GLU A 59 -11.71 5.03 -4.17
CA GLU A 59 -10.25 4.82 -4.01
C GLU A 59 -9.93 3.53 -3.25
N PHE A 60 -10.31 2.40 -3.83
CA PHE A 60 -9.90 1.08 -3.33
C PHE A 60 -8.45 0.74 -3.70
N PRO A 61 -7.66 0.14 -2.79
CA PRO A 61 -6.23 0.00 -2.97
C PRO A 61 -5.91 -1.21 -3.85
N ARG A 62 -5.12 -0.97 -4.91
CA ARG A 62 -4.06 -1.92 -5.26
C ARG A 62 -3.15 -2.08 -4.04
N PHE A 63 -2.23 -3.05 -4.04
CA PHE A 63 -1.01 -2.95 -3.22
C PHE A 63 -0.45 -1.52 -3.34
N ASP A 64 -0.46 -0.76 -2.24
CA ASP A 64 -0.69 0.68 -2.39
C ASP A 64 0.56 1.37 -2.94
N ALA A 65 0.38 2.11 -4.02
CA ALA A 65 1.42 2.96 -4.57
C ALA A 65 1.64 4.20 -3.68
N ARG A 66 0.73 4.49 -2.74
CA ARG A 66 0.90 5.44 -1.64
C ARG A 66 1.58 4.73 -0.47
N MET A 67 2.46 5.43 0.24
CA MET A 67 3.15 4.90 1.42
C MET A 67 2.16 4.67 2.58
N HIS A 68 2.20 3.50 3.20
CA HIS A 68 1.31 3.11 4.29
C HIS A 68 1.70 3.73 5.64
N ASP A 69 0.81 3.65 6.63
CA ASP A 69 1.15 4.02 8.00
C ASP A 69 2.18 3.03 8.57
N GLY A 70 3.27 3.54 9.15
CA GLY A 70 4.37 2.72 9.65
C GLY A 70 5.42 2.31 8.61
N ASP A 71 5.22 2.59 7.32
CA ASP A 71 6.23 2.33 6.27
C ASP A 71 7.53 3.10 6.53
N GLU A 72 8.67 2.49 6.21
CA GLU A 72 9.98 3.15 6.31
C GLU A 72 10.58 3.37 4.91
N VAL A 73 10.66 4.62 4.47
CA VAL A 73 11.12 5.01 3.12
C VAL A 73 12.41 5.83 3.14
N GLN A 74 13.17 5.74 2.06
CA GLN A 74 14.18 6.72 1.67
C GLN A 74 13.74 7.40 0.37
N LEU A 75 14.21 8.62 0.12
CA LEU A 75 13.90 9.39 -1.08
C LEU A 75 15.16 9.60 -1.92
N ALA A 76 15.12 9.16 -3.17
CA ALA A 76 16.16 9.36 -4.17
C ALA A 76 15.70 10.36 -5.23
N SER A 77 16.57 11.29 -5.62
CA SER A 77 16.34 12.17 -6.76
C SER A 77 16.45 11.37 -8.07
N MET A 78 15.75 11.82 -9.12
CA MET A 78 15.93 11.30 -10.49
C MET A 78 17.37 11.46 -11.03
N HIS A 79 18.22 12.22 -10.33
CA HIS A 79 19.61 12.50 -10.70
C HIS A 79 20.65 11.68 -9.93
N GLY A 80 20.23 10.65 -9.18
CA GLY A 80 21.12 9.68 -8.53
C GLY A 80 21.61 10.06 -7.13
N THR A 81 21.22 11.23 -6.62
CA THR A 81 21.42 11.66 -5.23
C THR A 81 20.28 11.20 -4.32
N TRP A 82 20.51 11.20 -3.02
CA TRP A 82 19.57 10.75 -1.99
C TRP A 82 19.38 11.84 -0.93
N LEU A 83 18.19 11.93 -0.33
CA LEU A 83 17.96 12.82 0.80
C LEU A 83 18.62 12.28 2.07
N SER A 84 19.37 13.13 2.77
CA SER A 84 20.09 12.86 4.01
C SER A 84 19.85 13.98 5.02
N LEU A 85 19.98 13.66 6.32
CA LEU A 85 19.85 14.62 7.42
C LEU A 85 21.24 15.07 7.87
N SER A 86 21.61 16.32 7.56
CA SER A 86 22.91 16.89 7.94
C SER A 86 22.78 17.89 9.08
N PHE A 87 23.72 17.80 10.03
CA PHE A 87 23.92 18.74 11.14
C PHE A 87 25.11 19.67 10.91
N ASP A 88 25.74 19.62 9.73
CA ASP A 88 26.88 20.48 9.34
C ASP A 88 26.56 21.97 9.57
N PRO A 89 27.35 22.70 10.37
CA PRO A 89 27.20 24.14 10.56
C PRO A 89 27.15 24.93 9.23
N ALA A 90 27.91 24.54 8.21
CA ALA A 90 27.97 25.21 6.92
C ALA A 90 26.67 25.10 6.09
N LEU A 91 25.76 24.19 6.48
CA LEU A 91 24.46 23.96 5.85
C LEU A 91 23.31 24.37 6.77
N THR A 92 23.41 24.12 8.08
CA THR A 92 22.38 24.49 9.07
C THR A 92 22.28 25.99 9.33
N LEU A 93 23.37 26.75 9.16
CA LEU A 93 23.39 28.22 9.33
C LEU A 93 22.87 29.01 8.11
N ARG A 94 22.75 28.42 6.92
CA ARG A 94 22.29 29.15 5.73
C ARG A 94 20.85 29.63 5.89
N GLY A 95 20.61 30.88 5.46
CA GLY A 95 19.34 31.57 5.63
C GLY A 95 19.01 32.00 7.05
N ARG A 96 19.90 31.77 8.04
CA ARG A 96 19.68 32.16 9.44
C ARG A 96 20.30 33.52 9.77
N THR A 97 19.81 34.07 10.86
CA THR A 97 20.41 35.19 11.59
C THR A 97 21.31 34.62 12.70
N VAL A 98 22.59 34.97 12.69
CA VAL A 98 23.60 34.42 13.61
C VAL A 98 24.48 35.51 14.21
N ALA A 99 24.77 35.39 15.50
CA ALA A 99 25.86 36.10 16.16
C ALA A 99 27.05 35.16 16.37
N LEU A 100 28.24 35.61 16.01
CA LEU A 100 29.47 34.80 16.14
C LEU A 100 30.13 35.11 17.48
N ARG A 101 30.43 34.06 18.27
CA ARG A 101 31.14 34.19 19.55
C ARG A 101 32.55 33.61 19.44
N ALA A 102 33.57 34.46 19.47
CA ALA A 102 34.97 34.02 19.40
C ALA A 102 35.40 33.24 20.66
N SER A 103 36.50 32.49 20.56
CA SER A 103 37.06 31.69 21.65
C SER A 103 37.47 32.49 22.90
N ASN A 104 37.70 33.80 22.76
CA ASN A 104 37.86 34.75 23.87
C ASN A 104 36.57 34.95 24.71
N GLY A 105 35.45 34.31 24.32
CA GLY A 105 34.16 34.34 24.99
C GLY A 105 33.30 35.56 24.68
N ARG A 106 33.71 36.42 23.74
CA ARG A 106 33.01 37.65 23.31
C ARG A 106 32.34 37.48 21.95
N PHE A 107 31.38 38.35 21.65
CA PHE A 107 30.65 38.38 20.39
C PHE A 107 31.30 39.34 19.39
N CYS A 108 31.33 38.91 18.13
CA CYS A 108 31.79 39.67 16.98
C CYS A 108 30.72 40.64 16.50
N ALA A 109 31.07 41.91 16.34
CA ALA A 109 30.17 42.95 15.87
C ALA A 109 30.84 43.86 14.84
N VAL A 110 30.05 44.58 14.06
CA VAL A 110 30.53 45.68 13.20
C VAL A 110 30.96 46.84 14.10
N ASP A 111 32.25 47.13 14.13
CA ASP A 111 32.81 48.27 14.86
C ASP A 111 32.36 49.58 14.22
N ARG A 112 31.74 50.45 15.02
CA ARG A 112 31.18 51.74 14.58
C ARG A 112 32.20 52.87 14.62
N GLU A 113 33.33 52.69 15.28
CA GLU A 113 34.43 53.65 15.32
C GLU A 113 35.35 53.48 14.10
N HIS A 114 35.32 52.30 13.46
CA HIS A 114 36.02 52.06 12.20
C HIS A 114 35.28 52.69 10.99
N PRO A 115 35.90 53.57 10.18
CA PRO A 115 35.23 54.27 9.06
C PRO A 115 34.59 53.37 8.01
N GLN A 116 35.06 52.12 7.90
CA GLN A 116 34.59 51.11 6.96
C GLN A 116 33.87 49.92 7.65
N GLY A 117 33.55 50.01 8.94
CA GLY A 117 32.78 48.96 9.64
C GLY A 117 33.49 47.60 9.71
N ARG A 118 34.69 47.54 10.30
CA ARG A 118 35.44 46.29 10.50
C ARG A 118 34.75 45.39 11.54
N ILE A 119 34.75 44.07 11.36
CA ILE A 119 34.26 43.14 12.39
C ILE A 119 35.29 43.05 13.53
N LYS A 120 34.83 43.05 14.79
CA LYS A 120 35.68 42.93 15.98
C LYS A 120 34.96 42.17 17.10
N CYS A 121 35.66 41.29 17.81
CA CYS A 121 35.02 40.36 18.76
C CYS A 121 35.32 40.71 20.23
N ASP A 122 34.84 41.88 20.67
CA ASP A 122 35.01 42.40 22.03
C ASP A 122 33.69 42.50 22.85
N GLN A 123 32.52 42.25 22.26
CA GLN A 123 31.22 42.47 22.91
C GLN A 123 30.89 41.40 23.97
N ARG A 124 30.36 41.79 25.14
CA ARG A 124 30.07 40.84 26.25
C ARG A 124 28.81 39.99 26.05
N SER A 125 27.87 40.50 25.28
CA SER A 125 26.61 39.89 24.83
C SER A 125 26.43 40.25 23.34
N PRO A 126 25.47 39.68 22.60
CA PRO A 126 25.26 40.05 21.19
C PRO A 126 24.32 41.27 21.06
N PRO A 127 24.83 42.51 20.86
CA PRO A 127 23.99 43.63 20.46
C PRO A 127 23.42 43.40 19.05
N PHE A 128 22.46 44.22 18.62
CA PHE A 128 21.91 44.18 17.25
C PHE A 128 22.98 44.29 16.13
N ALA A 129 24.13 44.92 16.42
CA ALA A 129 25.28 45.02 15.51
C ALA A 129 26.20 43.77 15.47
N ALA A 130 25.91 42.76 16.29
CA ALA A 130 26.63 41.48 16.35
C ALA A 130 25.90 40.34 15.63
N TRP A 131 24.73 40.63 15.05
CA TRP A 131 23.95 39.66 14.29
C TRP A 131 24.14 39.90 12.79
N PHE A 132 24.29 38.78 12.06
CA PHE A 132 24.53 38.75 10.63
C PHE A 132 23.53 37.80 9.96
N GLU A 133 22.97 38.20 8.83
CA GLU A 133 22.22 37.34 7.92
C GLU A 133 23.21 36.49 7.11
N VAL A 134 22.97 35.18 7.00
CA VAL A 134 23.78 34.26 6.17
C VAL A 134 23.07 33.96 4.86
N SER A 135 23.70 34.27 3.72
CA SER A 135 23.13 34.03 2.39
C SER A 135 22.77 32.56 2.14
N GLN A 136 21.71 32.32 1.35
CA GLN A 136 21.24 30.97 0.98
C GLN A 136 21.97 30.34 -0.24
N GLY A 137 23.09 30.92 -0.68
CA GLY A 137 23.77 30.58 -1.94
C GLY A 137 24.59 29.28 -1.96
N THR A 138 25.19 29.00 -3.12
CA THR A 138 26.03 27.82 -3.40
C THR A 138 27.46 27.97 -2.89
N ARG A 139 27.99 26.88 -2.28
CA ARG A 139 29.34 26.73 -1.70
C ARG A 139 29.72 27.76 -0.63
N HIS A 140 29.93 29.02 -1.00
CA HIS A 140 30.38 30.09 -0.13
C HIS A 140 29.18 30.89 0.42
N VAL A 141 29.35 31.57 1.56
CA VAL A 141 28.30 32.43 2.17
C VAL A 141 28.79 33.86 2.40
N SER A 142 27.98 34.86 2.04
CA SER A 142 28.20 36.24 2.49
C SER A 142 27.51 36.45 3.83
N PHE A 143 28.22 37.02 4.80
CA PHE A 143 27.60 37.59 6.01
C PHE A 143 27.14 39.02 5.71
N LYS A 144 25.91 39.37 6.11
CA LYS A 144 25.36 40.72 5.97
C LYS A 144 24.92 41.25 7.32
N GLY A 145 25.51 42.35 7.79
CA GLY A 145 25.17 42.94 9.08
C GLY A 145 23.77 43.56 9.06
N ILE A 146 22.88 43.16 9.98
CA ILE A 146 21.49 43.68 10.00
C ILE A 146 21.50 45.20 10.19
N LEU A 147 22.39 45.71 11.04
CA LEU A 147 22.58 47.13 11.23
C LEU A 147 23.24 47.77 9.99
N GLY A 148 22.44 48.46 9.20
CA GLY A 148 22.88 49.14 7.97
C GLY A 148 22.80 48.27 6.71
N GLY A 149 22.51 46.96 6.85
CA GLY A 149 22.19 46.07 5.74
C GLY A 149 23.33 45.79 4.77
N ARG A 150 24.59 45.93 5.21
CA ARG A 150 25.78 45.83 4.35
C ARG A 150 26.42 44.44 4.36
N SER A 151 26.89 43.99 3.20
CA SER A 151 27.69 42.76 3.04
C SER A 151 29.08 42.93 3.64
N CYS A 152 29.63 41.83 4.16
CA CYS A 152 30.97 41.76 4.70
C CYS A 152 31.93 41.00 3.76
N SER A 153 33.16 41.49 3.58
CA SER A 153 34.20 40.93 2.71
C SER A 153 35.53 40.72 3.43
N ASP A 154 36.40 39.87 2.86
CA ASP A 154 37.77 39.59 3.31
C ASP A 154 38.75 40.52 2.60
N GLU A 155 39.03 41.69 3.19
CA GLU A 155 39.92 42.71 2.62
C GLU A 155 41.34 42.63 3.21
N PRO A 156 42.36 43.19 2.54
CA PRO A 156 43.73 43.25 3.06
C PRO A 156 43.88 43.98 4.41
N GLU A 157 42.89 44.77 4.81
CA GLU A 157 42.86 45.53 6.08
C GLU A 157 42.01 44.84 7.17
N GLY A 158 41.47 43.64 6.88
CA GLY A 158 40.62 42.85 7.75
C GLY A 158 39.22 42.61 7.17
N VAL A 159 38.32 42.00 7.96
CA VAL A 159 36.94 41.74 7.52
C VAL A 159 36.09 43.00 7.66
N LEU A 160 35.61 43.57 6.54
CA LEU A 160 34.90 44.85 6.48
C LEU A 160 33.45 44.69 6.00
N CYS A 161 32.50 45.34 6.67
CA CYS A 161 31.06 45.29 6.36
C CYS A 161 30.57 46.61 5.72
N ASN A 162 31.18 47.02 4.61
CA ASN A 162 30.96 48.32 3.96
C ASN A 162 30.19 48.24 2.62
N LEU A 163 29.93 47.05 2.07
CA LEU A 163 29.42 46.84 0.71
C LEU A 163 27.88 46.83 0.62
N GLY A 164 27.34 47.37 -0.48
CA GLY A 164 25.89 47.56 -0.66
C GLY A 164 25.12 46.34 -1.19
N ALA A 165 25.80 45.37 -1.81
CA ALA A 165 25.27 44.10 -2.28
C ALA A 165 26.42 43.11 -2.38
N ALA A 166 26.17 41.81 -2.15
CA ALA A 166 27.20 40.78 -2.19
C ALA A 166 27.66 40.47 -3.63
N SER A 167 28.98 40.53 -3.88
CA SER A 167 29.61 40.04 -5.12
C SER A 167 30.45 38.78 -4.92
N ARG A 168 31.05 38.28 -6.01
CA ARG A 168 31.70 36.96 -6.08
C ARG A 168 32.99 36.81 -5.25
N TRP A 169 33.49 37.91 -4.69
CA TRP A 169 34.73 37.99 -3.89
C TRP A 169 34.47 38.20 -2.39
N GLU A 170 33.20 38.24 -1.98
CA GLU A 170 32.75 38.74 -0.67
C GLU A 170 32.08 37.60 0.13
N ALA A 171 32.68 36.41 0.08
CA ALA A 171 32.04 35.18 0.53
C ALA A 171 33.00 34.25 1.25
N PHE A 172 32.56 33.73 2.40
CA PHE A 172 33.34 32.88 3.28
C PHE A 172 32.96 31.42 3.10
N ASP A 173 33.93 30.52 3.20
CA ASP A 173 33.64 29.12 3.51
C ASP A 173 33.42 29.01 5.02
N ILE A 174 32.25 28.50 5.43
CA ILE A 174 32.07 27.97 6.80
C ILE A 174 32.69 26.57 6.81
N VAL A 175 33.55 26.31 7.79
CA VAL A 175 34.19 25.01 8.00
C VAL A 175 33.82 24.51 9.40
N ASP A 176 33.36 23.27 9.53
CA ASP A 176 33.09 22.65 10.83
C ASP A 176 34.41 22.54 11.64
N ALA A 177 34.37 23.04 12.88
CA ALA A 177 35.50 23.00 13.81
C ALA A 177 35.25 22.06 15.01
N GLY A 178 34.17 21.26 14.98
CA GLY A 178 33.79 20.33 16.05
C GLY A 178 32.99 21.00 17.18
N ASP A 179 32.29 20.18 17.96
CA ASP A 179 31.45 20.60 19.12
C ASP A 179 30.43 21.73 18.82
N GLY A 180 29.97 21.78 17.57
CA GLY A 180 29.04 22.80 17.06
C GLY A 180 29.68 24.19 16.94
N ASN A 181 30.99 24.28 16.78
CA ASN A 181 31.74 25.50 16.48
C ASN A 181 32.14 25.51 15.00
N ILE A 182 32.50 26.69 14.48
CA ILE A 182 32.93 26.88 13.09
C ILE A 182 34.26 27.62 13.03
N ALA A 183 35.00 27.40 11.95
CA ALA A 183 35.98 28.34 11.44
C ALA A 183 35.42 29.04 10.19
N LEU A 184 35.81 30.29 9.98
CA LEU A 184 35.54 31.01 8.73
C LEU A 184 36.81 31.02 7.89
N ARG A 185 36.69 30.79 6.59
CA ARG A 185 37.77 30.90 5.59
C ARG A 185 37.39 31.97 4.58
N GLY A 186 38.25 32.95 4.37
CA GLY A 186 38.02 34.08 3.47
C GLY A 186 38.35 33.76 2.01
N SER A 187 37.60 34.37 1.08
CA SER A 187 37.74 34.16 -0.38
C SER A 187 38.96 34.81 -1.02
N ARG A 188 39.69 35.71 -0.33
CA ARG A 188 40.83 36.43 -0.91
C ARG A 188 42.03 35.50 -1.12
N ASN A 189 42.40 34.79 -0.06
CA ASN A 189 43.58 33.91 -0.03
C ASN A 189 43.25 32.44 0.32
N GLY A 190 42.01 32.11 0.73
CA GLY A 190 41.68 30.79 1.27
C GLY A 190 42.15 30.58 2.72
N SER A 191 42.62 31.63 3.37
CA SER A 191 43.07 31.63 4.77
C SER A 191 41.91 31.68 5.76
N PHE A 192 42.13 31.16 6.96
CA PHE A 192 41.17 31.20 8.07
C PHE A 192 41.18 32.55 8.78
N CYS A 193 39.99 32.97 9.20
CA CYS A 193 39.73 34.23 9.87
C CYS A 193 39.82 34.09 11.40
N ALA A 194 40.50 35.02 12.07
CA ALA A 194 40.60 35.11 13.52
C ALA A 194 40.38 36.55 13.99
N ASP A 195 39.97 36.73 15.25
CA ASP A 195 39.99 38.04 15.91
C ASP A 195 41.34 38.25 16.59
N GLU A 196 42.16 39.15 16.04
CA GLU A 196 43.47 39.50 16.58
C GLU A 196 43.39 40.63 17.63
N GLY A 197 42.21 40.88 18.20
CA GLY A 197 41.92 41.94 19.19
C GLY A 197 41.86 43.36 18.59
N HIS A 198 42.44 43.56 17.41
CA HIS A 198 42.36 44.78 16.61
C HIS A 198 41.28 44.69 15.52
N GLY A 199 40.43 43.66 15.57
CA GLY A 199 39.42 43.31 14.56
C GLY A 199 39.81 42.08 13.75
N MET A 200 38.82 41.44 13.16
CA MET A 200 38.95 40.18 12.44
C MET A 200 39.79 40.34 11.16
N ALA A 201 40.65 39.37 10.86
CA ALA A 201 41.45 39.26 9.65
C ALA A 201 41.61 37.79 9.22
N CYS A 202 41.73 37.52 7.92
CA CYS A 202 41.79 36.18 7.34
C CYS A 202 43.17 35.89 6.75
N GLU A 203 44.14 35.54 7.60
CA GLU A 203 45.55 35.31 7.21
C GLU A 203 46.13 33.99 7.74
N LEU A 204 45.36 33.16 8.47
CA LEU A 204 45.87 31.91 9.05
C LEU A 204 45.79 30.74 8.06
N GLU A 205 46.89 29.99 7.89
CA GLU A 205 46.92 28.81 7.00
C GLU A 205 46.06 27.62 7.52
N GLY A 206 45.76 27.58 8.82
CA GLY A 206 45.03 26.49 9.47
C GLY A 206 44.13 26.95 10.61
N ILE A 207 43.21 26.08 11.04
CA ILE A 207 42.30 26.34 12.17
C ILE A 207 43.11 26.34 13.48
N SER A 208 43.32 27.54 14.03
CA SER A 208 43.86 27.74 15.38
C SER A 208 42.74 27.97 16.39
N SER A 209 43.06 28.00 17.69
CA SER A 209 42.07 28.37 18.72
C SER A 209 41.56 29.81 18.61
N SER A 210 42.25 30.73 17.91
CA SER A 210 41.75 32.09 17.62
C SER A 210 40.84 32.15 16.38
N ALA A 211 40.86 31.12 15.52
CA ALA A 211 40.04 30.99 14.33
C ALA A 211 38.70 30.26 14.55
N VAL A 212 38.40 29.85 15.80
CA VAL A 212 37.17 29.12 16.16
C VAL A 212 36.13 30.06 16.76
N PHE A 213 34.95 30.05 16.17
CA PHE A 213 33.77 30.80 16.60
C PHE A 213 32.64 29.84 16.93
N LYS A 214 31.97 30.05 18.06
CA LYS A 214 30.68 29.38 18.34
C LYS A 214 29.55 30.21 17.72
N PRO A 215 28.80 29.68 16.74
CA PRO A 215 27.60 30.34 16.24
C PRO A 215 26.52 30.36 17.34
N VAL A 216 25.84 31.48 17.48
CA VAL A 216 24.68 31.66 18.35
C VAL A 216 23.54 32.20 17.51
N THR A 217 22.52 31.37 17.30
CA THR A 217 21.31 31.70 16.55
C THR A 217 20.16 32.11 17.48
N ASP A 218 19.15 32.74 16.90
CA ASP A 218 17.88 33.12 17.54
C ASP A 218 17.01 31.91 17.93
N ALA A 219 17.01 30.87 17.08
CA ALA A 219 16.39 29.57 17.32
C ALA A 219 17.45 28.44 17.35
N PRO A 220 17.18 27.29 18.01
CA PRO A 220 18.10 26.16 18.03
C PRO A 220 18.45 25.64 16.63
N LEU A 221 19.72 25.33 16.40
CA LEU A 221 20.14 24.64 15.18
C LEU A 221 19.51 23.23 15.13
N ARG A 222 18.91 22.90 13.99
CA ARG A 222 18.26 21.61 13.70
C ARG A 222 18.78 21.07 12.38
N GLY A 223 18.78 19.76 12.22
CA GLY A 223 19.29 19.10 11.02
C GLY A 223 18.52 19.50 9.77
N ARG A 224 19.25 19.77 8.69
CA ARG A 224 18.72 20.11 7.36
C ARG A 224 18.61 18.86 6.48
N ILE A 225 17.62 18.85 5.60
CA ILE A 225 17.57 17.88 4.51
C ILE A 225 18.44 18.35 3.35
N VAL A 226 19.41 17.52 2.96
CA VAL A 226 20.41 17.79 1.93
C VAL A 226 20.66 16.55 1.08
N GLN A 227 21.41 16.67 -0.01
CA GLN A 227 21.73 15.54 -0.89
C GLN A 227 23.04 14.84 -0.57
N THR A 228 23.04 13.51 -0.64
CA THR A 228 24.22 12.64 -0.60
C THR A 228 24.28 11.72 -1.83
N ALA A 229 25.46 11.18 -2.14
CA ALA A 229 25.61 10.07 -3.09
C ALA A 229 25.57 8.69 -2.40
N ASP A 230 25.74 8.62 -1.08
CA ASP A 230 25.71 7.37 -0.33
C ASP A 230 24.29 7.05 0.17
N ALA A 231 23.69 6.01 -0.40
CA ALA A 231 22.38 5.49 0.00
C ALA A 231 22.33 5.04 1.48
N ASN A 232 23.47 4.65 2.08
CA ASN A 232 23.53 4.26 3.49
C ASN A 232 23.44 5.47 4.43
N ALA A 233 23.83 6.66 3.95
CA ALA A 233 23.68 7.94 4.65
C ALA A 233 22.32 8.62 4.37
N ALA A 234 21.46 8.03 3.54
CA ALA A 234 20.15 8.60 3.24
C ALA A 234 19.19 8.44 4.43
N VAL A 235 18.47 9.51 4.78
CA VAL A 235 17.58 9.52 5.95
C VAL A 235 16.35 8.65 5.68
N THR A 236 16.10 7.71 6.59
CA THR A 236 14.85 6.94 6.60
C THR A 236 13.75 7.77 7.24
N PHE A 237 12.62 7.90 6.56
CA PHE A 237 11.38 8.44 7.10
C PHE A 237 10.43 7.31 7.45
N GLN A 238 9.91 7.28 8.68
CA GLN A 238 8.72 6.50 9.02
C GLN A 238 7.48 7.31 8.63
N ILE A 239 6.55 6.71 7.91
CA ILE A 239 5.34 7.37 7.43
C ILE A 239 4.24 7.30 8.49
N HIS A 240 3.53 8.41 8.67
CA HIS A 240 2.41 8.53 9.59
C HIS A 240 1.21 9.16 8.85
N ARG A 241 0.12 8.43 8.70
CA ARG A 241 -1.12 8.90 8.08
C ARG A 241 -2.05 9.51 9.14
N LYS A 242 -2.86 10.47 8.72
CA LYS A 242 -3.85 11.15 9.55
C LYS A 242 -5.03 10.23 9.89
N ASP A 243 -5.39 9.43 8.90
CA ASP A 243 -6.40 8.36 8.89
C ASP A 243 -6.11 7.45 7.68
N LEU A 244 -6.83 6.34 7.53
CA LEU A 244 -6.53 5.33 6.51
C LEU A 244 -6.90 5.75 5.07
N GLY A 245 -7.77 6.76 4.89
CA GLY A 245 -8.13 7.34 3.59
C GLY A 245 -7.34 8.59 3.22
N SER A 246 -6.55 9.13 4.16
CA SER A 246 -5.76 10.35 3.99
C SER A 246 -4.76 10.26 2.84
N LYS A 247 -4.78 11.27 1.98
CA LYS A 247 -3.73 11.57 0.99
C LYS A 247 -2.56 12.35 1.59
N GLU A 248 -2.73 12.84 2.82
CA GLU A 248 -1.72 13.52 3.63
C GLU A 248 -0.94 12.48 4.46
N VAL A 249 0.38 12.41 4.25
CA VAL A 249 1.35 11.47 4.84
C VAL A 249 2.49 12.24 5.52
N ALA A 250 2.45 12.37 6.84
CA ALA A 250 3.51 13.04 7.60
C ALA A 250 4.77 12.16 7.67
N MET A 251 5.89 12.66 7.14
CA MET A 251 7.16 11.93 7.10
C MET A 251 7.96 12.16 8.39
N ARG A 252 8.07 11.14 9.25
CA ARG A 252 8.81 11.20 10.53
C ARG A 252 10.26 10.77 10.36
N CYS A 253 11.22 11.63 10.67
CA CYS A 253 12.63 11.31 10.53
C CYS A 253 13.08 10.28 11.58
N LYS A 254 13.58 9.13 11.12
CA LYS A 254 14.10 8.06 11.99
C LYS A 254 15.43 8.50 12.62
N GLY A 255 15.55 8.34 13.94
CA GLY A 255 16.71 8.77 14.74
C GLY A 255 16.47 10.08 15.50
N ASP A 256 15.98 11.12 14.82
CA ASP A 256 15.65 12.43 15.43
C ASP A 256 14.22 12.47 16.00
N GLY A 257 13.27 11.73 15.38
CA GLY A 257 11.92 11.53 15.89
C GLY A 257 10.92 12.67 15.62
N ASN A 258 11.39 13.84 15.15
CA ASN A 258 10.54 14.90 14.61
C ASN A 258 10.08 14.57 13.17
N TYR A 259 9.14 15.36 12.67
CA TYR A 259 8.58 15.27 11.32
C TYR A 259 9.22 16.30 10.38
N LEU A 260 9.24 15.95 9.10
CA LEU A 260 9.71 16.76 7.99
C LEU A 260 8.86 18.02 7.84
N ALA A 261 9.51 19.18 7.87
CA ALA A 261 8.85 20.46 7.65
C ALA A 261 9.77 21.45 6.91
N ILE A 262 9.13 22.44 6.28
CA ILE A 262 9.71 23.65 5.69
C ILE A 262 9.91 24.67 6.80
N GLU A 263 10.99 25.42 6.79
CA GLU A 263 11.17 26.57 7.68
C GLU A 263 10.58 27.85 7.04
N ASN A 264 9.50 28.38 7.61
CA ASN A 264 8.70 29.49 7.05
C ASN A 264 9.49 30.75 6.64
N SER A 265 10.64 31.02 7.26
CA SER A 265 11.49 32.18 6.96
C SER A 265 12.51 31.93 5.84
N THR A 266 12.72 30.69 5.41
CA THR A 266 13.81 30.31 4.50
C THR A 266 13.41 29.37 3.36
N GLY A 267 12.26 28.70 3.44
CA GLY A 267 11.85 27.67 2.49
C GLY A 267 12.64 26.35 2.60
N LEU A 268 13.61 26.25 3.51
CA LEU A 268 14.51 25.10 3.66
C LEU A 268 13.84 23.93 4.40
N LEU A 269 14.06 22.70 3.95
CA LEU A 269 13.53 21.50 4.60
C LEU A 269 14.41 21.02 5.77
N GLY A 270 13.77 20.49 6.83
CA GLY A 270 14.43 19.90 7.98
C GLY A 270 13.50 19.08 8.88
N CYS A 271 14.06 18.10 9.57
CA CYS A 271 13.37 17.34 10.62
C CYS A 271 13.16 18.25 11.83
N SER A 272 11.94 18.78 12.01
CA SER A 272 11.77 19.98 12.85
C SER A 272 10.39 20.20 13.46
N SER A 273 9.32 19.55 12.99
CA SER A 273 8.03 19.60 13.69
C SER A 273 7.95 18.48 14.73
N SER A 274 7.62 18.79 15.98
CA SER A 274 7.47 17.78 17.04
C SER A 274 6.14 17.02 16.98
N THR A 275 5.27 17.35 16.02
CA THR A 275 4.01 16.65 15.73
C THR A 275 3.85 16.45 14.22
N PRO A 276 3.05 15.47 13.76
CA PRO A 276 2.82 15.28 12.33
C PRO A 276 2.04 16.43 11.66
N TRP A 277 1.22 17.20 12.40
CA TRP A 277 0.19 18.07 11.80
C TRP A 277 0.20 19.54 12.23
N THR A 278 1.11 19.99 13.12
CA THR A 278 1.13 21.40 13.58
C THR A 278 2.04 22.30 12.75
N LEU A 279 1.63 23.56 12.58
CA LEU A 279 2.15 24.58 11.65
C LEU A 279 1.69 24.37 10.19
N TRP A 280 0.45 24.77 9.90
CA TRP A 280 -0.25 24.77 8.59
C TRP A 280 0.33 25.74 7.54
N SER A 281 1.63 26.00 7.57
CA SER A 281 2.37 26.77 6.56
C SER A 281 3.66 26.06 6.11
N SER A 282 3.98 24.94 6.75
CA SER A 282 5.31 24.33 6.71
C SER A 282 5.33 22.81 6.52
N ARG A 283 4.18 22.14 6.40
CA ARG A 283 4.15 20.67 6.23
C ARG A 283 4.48 20.23 4.81
N VAL A 284 5.13 19.07 4.70
CA VAL A 284 5.46 18.34 3.46
C VAL A 284 4.88 16.94 3.58
N ASP A 285 3.61 16.82 3.23
CA ASP A 285 2.82 15.61 3.45
C ASP A 285 1.94 15.22 2.25
N TRP A 286 1.93 15.98 1.14
CA TRP A 286 1.28 15.55 -0.10
C TRP A 286 2.32 15.02 -1.08
N TRP A 287 2.39 13.70 -1.27
CA TRP A 287 3.05 13.09 -2.42
C TRP A 287 2.02 12.85 -3.52
N ASP A 288 2.25 13.38 -4.74
CA ASP A 288 1.47 12.97 -5.91
C ASP A 288 2.29 11.98 -6.75
N ALA A 289 1.81 10.74 -6.81
CA ALA A 289 2.38 9.68 -7.64
C ALA A 289 2.28 9.96 -9.16
N LYS A 290 1.47 10.94 -9.59
CA LYS A 290 1.39 11.38 -10.99
C LYS A 290 2.57 12.24 -11.40
N SER A 291 2.95 13.21 -10.57
CA SER A 291 4.10 14.10 -10.81
C SER A 291 5.37 13.63 -10.13
N ALA A 292 5.33 12.53 -9.37
CA ALA A 292 6.43 12.02 -8.55
C ALA A 292 7.06 13.11 -7.63
N SER A 293 6.25 14.08 -7.18
CA SER A 293 6.72 15.26 -6.45
C SER A 293 6.05 15.37 -5.09
N PHE A 294 6.78 15.87 -4.10
CA PHE A 294 6.21 16.27 -2.81
C PHE A 294 5.78 17.74 -2.85
N ARG A 295 4.63 18.04 -2.25
CA ARG A 295 4.02 19.36 -2.19
C ARG A 295 3.54 19.67 -0.77
N SER A 296 3.62 20.94 -0.39
CA SER A 296 2.94 21.48 0.78
C SER A 296 1.48 21.78 0.42
N PRO A 297 0.47 21.22 1.11
CA PRO A 297 -0.94 21.46 0.77
C PRO A 297 -1.34 22.92 0.92
N ASP A 298 -0.83 23.57 1.97
CA ASP A 298 -1.35 24.86 2.45
C ASP A 298 -0.67 26.05 1.75
N SER A 299 0.64 25.95 1.47
CA SER A 299 1.41 26.95 0.72
C SER A 299 1.44 26.68 -0.79
N GLY A 300 1.12 25.46 -1.21
CA GLY A 300 1.16 25.03 -2.61
C GLY A 300 2.55 24.79 -3.20
N LEU A 301 3.61 24.99 -2.40
CA LEU A 301 5.01 24.87 -2.80
C LEU A 301 5.45 23.40 -3.00
N TYR A 302 6.32 23.14 -3.97
CA TYR A 302 6.88 21.82 -4.29
C TYR A 302 8.31 21.66 -3.79
N VAL A 303 8.66 20.46 -3.33
CA VAL A 303 9.98 20.13 -2.81
C VAL A 303 10.98 19.89 -3.94
N LYS A 304 12.04 20.69 -3.98
CA LYS A 304 12.98 20.79 -5.10
C LYS A 304 14.43 20.86 -4.63
N ALA A 305 15.33 20.21 -5.36
CA ALA A 305 16.77 20.43 -5.26
C ALA A 305 17.17 21.74 -5.97
N VAL A 306 17.80 22.66 -5.24
CA VAL A 306 18.29 23.95 -5.79
C VAL A 306 19.63 23.77 -6.48
N ASP A 307 20.53 23.07 -5.79
CA ASP A 307 21.75 22.49 -6.33
C ASP A 307 21.57 20.96 -6.24
N PRO A 308 21.69 20.20 -7.35
CA PRO A 308 21.47 18.76 -7.37
C PRO A 308 22.73 17.92 -7.10
N GLY A 309 23.87 18.57 -6.79
CA GLY A 309 25.09 17.87 -6.43
C GLY A 309 25.04 17.21 -5.04
N VAL A 310 26.11 16.50 -4.69
CA VAL A 310 26.37 16.08 -3.31
C VAL A 310 26.59 17.32 -2.45
N GLY A 311 25.94 17.40 -1.29
CA GLY A 311 25.82 18.63 -0.48
C GLY A 311 24.73 19.59 -0.97
N GLY A 312 23.99 19.22 -2.01
CA GLY A 312 22.93 20.02 -2.62
C GLY A 312 21.76 20.32 -1.68
N THR A 313 21.27 21.56 -1.70
CA THR A 313 20.26 22.09 -0.78
C THR A 313 18.83 21.85 -1.28
N ILE A 314 17.92 21.49 -0.38
CA ILE A 314 16.50 21.22 -0.67
C ILE A 314 15.61 22.33 -0.11
N VAL A 315 14.72 22.87 -0.95
CA VAL A 315 13.73 23.90 -0.60
C VAL A 315 12.33 23.50 -1.02
N ALA A 316 11.33 24.23 -0.55
CA ALA A 316 9.99 24.29 -1.15
C ALA A 316 9.84 25.59 -1.95
N ASP A 317 9.44 25.51 -3.23
CA ASP A 317 9.31 26.64 -4.16
C ASP A 317 8.11 26.46 -5.12
N ASN A 318 7.81 27.46 -5.94
CA ASN A 318 6.59 27.58 -6.75
C ASN A 318 6.58 26.74 -8.05
N ASP A 319 7.69 26.09 -8.41
CA ASP A 319 7.80 25.28 -9.63
C ASP A 319 6.78 24.12 -9.65
N GLU A 320 6.14 23.87 -10.79
CA GLU A 320 5.00 22.95 -10.96
C GLU A 320 5.32 21.43 -10.86
N GLY A 321 6.22 21.03 -9.96
CA GLY A 321 6.56 19.62 -9.74
C GLY A 321 7.35 18.96 -10.87
N THR A 322 8.12 19.73 -11.66
CA THR A 322 8.91 19.22 -12.79
C THR A 322 10.44 19.28 -12.52
N GLY A 323 11.22 18.49 -13.29
CA GLY A 323 12.68 18.50 -13.23
C GLY A 323 13.25 18.13 -11.86
N TRP A 324 13.93 19.07 -11.20
CA TRP A 324 14.60 18.86 -9.91
C TRP A 324 13.66 18.69 -8.70
N ALA A 325 12.34 18.68 -8.93
CA ALA A 325 11.30 18.36 -7.95
C ALA A 325 10.79 16.89 -8.03
N LEU A 326 11.41 16.06 -8.88
CA LEU A 326 11.05 14.65 -9.07
C LEU A 326 11.81 13.71 -8.12
N TRP A 327 11.06 12.93 -7.33
CA TRP A 327 11.56 12.05 -6.28
C TRP A 327 11.05 10.61 -6.46
N ARG A 328 11.98 9.65 -6.45
CA ARG A 328 11.67 8.22 -6.34
C ARG A 328 11.57 7.85 -4.87
N VAL A 329 10.39 7.39 -4.45
CA VAL A 329 10.19 6.73 -3.16
C VAL A 329 10.78 5.32 -3.22
N LEU A 330 11.56 4.96 -2.19
CA LEU A 330 12.16 3.64 -2.03
C LEU A 330 11.83 3.09 -0.64
N LEU A 331 11.07 2.00 -0.60
CA LEU A 331 10.70 1.29 0.63
C LEU A 331 11.90 0.49 1.18
N THR A 332 12.15 0.61 2.48
CA THR A 332 13.32 0.05 3.19
C THR A 332 12.95 -0.79 4.41
N GLY A 333 11.75 -0.58 4.95
CA GLY A 333 11.18 -1.24 6.13
C GLY A 333 9.73 -0.81 6.33
N GLY A 334 9.21 -1.02 7.53
CA GLY A 334 7.76 -1.01 7.77
C GLY A 334 7.16 -2.39 7.53
N TYR A 335 6.13 -2.74 8.30
CA TYR A 335 5.54 -4.09 8.29
C TYR A 335 4.07 -4.08 8.67
N GLU A 336 3.20 -3.95 7.67
CA GLU A 336 1.99 -4.76 7.64
C GLU A 336 1.55 -4.95 6.18
N SER A 337 2.00 -6.05 5.54
CA SER A 337 1.56 -6.44 4.19
C SER A 337 0.18 -7.09 4.24
N LEU A 338 -0.77 -6.31 4.79
CA LEU A 338 -2.18 -6.58 4.87
C LEU A 338 -2.73 -6.66 3.45
N ARG A 339 -2.91 -7.89 2.96
CA ARG A 339 -3.68 -8.11 1.74
C ARG A 339 -5.10 -7.60 2.03
N PRO A 340 -5.63 -6.64 1.25
CA PRO A 340 -7.04 -6.30 1.36
C PRO A 340 -7.86 -7.56 1.11
N MET A 341 -8.97 -7.70 1.83
CA MET A 341 -9.85 -8.85 1.68
C MET A 341 -10.34 -8.91 0.22
N VAL A 342 -10.21 -10.09 -0.39
CA VAL A 342 -10.57 -10.30 -1.79
C VAL A 342 -12.09 -10.21 -1.94
N ARG A 343 -12.55 -9.25 -2.74
CA ARG A 343 -13.94 -9.15 -3.21
C ARG A 343 -13.90 -9.26 -4.71
N GLY A 344 -14.39 -10.37 -5.24
CA GLY A 344 -14.09 -10.73 -6.61
C GLY A 344 -15.22 -11.37 -7.39
N VAL A 345 -15.03 -11.40 -8.70
CA VAL A 345 -15.85 -12.17 -9.64
C VAL A 345 -14.96 -13.04 -10.50
N ASN A 346 -15.48 -14.18 -10.93
CA ASN A 346 -14.86 -14.98 -11.96
C ASN A 346 -15.22 -14.43 -13.35
N LEU A 347 -14.25 -14.37 -14.25
CA LEU A 347 -14.48 -14.06 -15.67
C LEU A 347 -14.76 -15.35 -16.47
N GLY A 348 -15.73 -16.13 -15.98
CA GLY A 348 -16.13 -17.42 -16.56
C GLY A 348 -16.67 -17.29 -17.98
N ASN A 349 -16.63 -18.41 -18.70
CA ASN A 349 -16.96 -18.49 -20.12
C ASN A 349 -16.16 -17.52 -21.04
N TRP A 350 -14.99 -16.99 -20.63
CA TRP A 350 -14.17 -16.10 -21.48
C TRP A 350 -13.05 -16.83 -22.23
N PHE A 351 -12.00 -17.29 -21.54
CA PHE A 351 -10.85 -17.99 -22.13
C PHE A 351 -10.93 -19.52 -22.01
N LEU A 352 -11.99 -20.00 -21.35
CA LEU A 352 -12.49 -21.37 -21.36
C LEU A 352 -14.01 -21.26 -21.45
N LEU A 353 -14.69 -22.08 -22.26
CA LEU A 353 -16.14 -22.04 -22.47
C LEU A 353 -16.93 -23.10 -21.71
N GLU A 354 -18.15 -22.74 -21.32
CA GLU A 354 -19.15 -23.64 -20.74
C GLU A 354 -20.50 -23.47 -21.44
N ARG A 355 -21.03 -24.56 -21.97
CA ARG A 355 -22.26 -24.57 -22.79
C ARG A 355 -23.50 -24.01 -22.07
N TRP A 356 -23.58 -24.10 -20.76
CA TRP A 356 -24.72 -23.57 -20.00
C TRP A 356 -24.67 -22.02 -19.88
N MET A 357 -23.49 -21.41 -19.86
CA MET A 357 -23.33 -19.95 -19.74
C MET A 357 -23.65 -19.20 -21.04
N ALA A 358 -23.44 -19.83 -22.21
CA ALA A 358 -23.76 -19.28 -23.53
C ALA A 358 -23.94 -20.39 -24.59
N SER A 359 -25.09 -21.08 -24.59
CA SER A 359 -25.31 -22.24 -25.47
C SER A 359 -25.34 -21.88 -26.97
N ASP A 360 -25.59 -20.62 -27.32
CA ASP A 360 -25.54 -20.11 -28.69
C ASP A 360 -24.14 -20.20 -29.33
N LEU A 361 -23.08 -20.30 -28.52
CA LEU A 361 -21.72 -20.58 -29.01
C LEU A 361 -21.56 -22.04 -29.49
N PHE A 362 -22.40 -22.96 -28.99
CA PHE A 362 -22.31 -24.41 -29.15
C PHE A 362 -23.24 -24.96 -30.24
N PHE A 363 -23.51 -24.16 -31.27
CA PHE A 363 -24.28 -24.52 -32.47
C PHE A 363 -23.35 -24.76 -33.68
N ASP A 364 -23.84 -25.32 -34.78
CA ASP A 364 -23.07 -25.53 -36.01
C ASP A 364 -22.75 -24.22 -36.77
N GLU A 365 -22.18 -24.32 -37.97
CA GLU A 365 -21.90 -23.15 -38.83
C GLU A 365 -23.17 -22.39 -39.26
N ALA A 366 -24.31 -23.10 -39.36
CA ALA A 366 -25.60 -22.56 -39.79
C ALA A 366 -26.47 -22.06 -38.63
N GLY A 367 -25.96 -22.10 -37.39
CA GLY A 367 -26.69 -21.68 -36.19
C GLY A 367 -27.77 -22.68 -35.74
N ARG A 368 -27.55 -23.98 -35.97
CA ARG A 368 -28.42 -25.08 -35.52
C ARG A 368 -27.74 -25.85 -34.38
N GLU A 369 -28.52 -26.45 -33.49
CA GLU A 369 -27.99 -27.42 -32.52
C GLU A 369 -27.36 -28.62 -33.26
N PHE A 370 -26.26 -29.14 -32.72
CA PHE A 370 -25.63 -30.36 -33.23
C PHE A 370 -26.55 -31.57 -33.03
N ALA A 371 -26.46 -32.56 -33.94
CA ALA A 371 -27.34 -33.70 -33.96
C ALA A 371 -26.97 -34.77 -32.92
N ASP A 372 -25.68 -34.87 -32.56
CA ASP A 372 -25.24 -35.54 -31.34
C ASP A 372 -24.94 -34.47 -30.28
N GLU A 373 -25.40 -34.69 -29.04
CA GLU A 373 -25.08 -33.80 -27.92
C GLU A 373 -23.56 -33.78 -27.63
N CYS A 374 -22.88 -34.88 -27.99
CA CYS A 374 -21.45 -35.09 -27.85
C CYS A 374 -20.58 -34.25 -28.80
N ASP A 375 -21.09 -33.84 -29.97
CA ASP A 375 -20.35 -33.01 -30.94
C ASP A 375 -19.88 -31.68 -30.32
N ALA A 376 -20.62 -31.17 -29.31
CA ALA A 376 -20.34 -29.91 -28.65
C ALA A 376 -20.72 -29.96 -27.15
N VAL A 377 -20.26 -30.98 -26.42
CA VAL A 377 -20.45 -31.06 -24.96
C VAL A 377 -19.53 -30.09 -24.18
N ASP A 378 -18.35 -29.82 -24.72
CA ASP A 378 -17.31 -28.94 -24.17
C ASP A 378 -16.60 -28.14 -25.28
N GLU A 379 -15.64 -27.28 -24.91
CA GLU A 379 -14.89 -26.45 -25.86
C GLU A 379 -14.04 -27.28 -26.84
N TYR A 380 -13.49 -28.42 -26.41
CA TYR A 380 -12.74 -29.31 -27.30
C TYR A 380 -13.63 -29.88 -28.40
N GLY A 381 -14.78 -30.45 -28.05
CA GLY A 381 -15.75 -31.00 -29.01
C GLY A 381 -16.22 -29.90 -29.96
N LEU A 382 -16.62 -28.75 -29.42
CA LEU A 382 -17.07 -27.61 -30.23
C LEU A 382 -16.03 -27.18 -31.28
N MET A 383 -14.74 -27.11 -30.93
CA MET A 383 -13.71 -26.76 -31.91
C MET A 383 -13.36 -27.89 -32.89
N GLU A 384 -13.59 -29.15 -32.52
CA GLU A 384 -13.44 -30.31 -33.41
C GLU A 384 -14.57 -30.33 -34.44
N ALA A 385 -15.82 -30.14 -34.01
CA ALA A 385 -17.02 -30.17 -34.86
C ALA A 385 -17.17 -28.94 -35.77
N LEU A 386 -16.70 -27.75 -35.35
CA LEU A 386 -16.64 -26.56 -36.21
C LEU A 386 -15.44 -26.55 -37.17
N GLY A 387 -14.41 -27.35 -36.90
CA GLY A 387 -13.13 -27.24 -37.58
C GLY A 387 -12.37 -25.94 -37.28
N ARG A 388 -11.07 -25.98 -37.56
CA ARG A 388 -10.09 -24.98 -37.11
C ARG A 388 -10.39 -23.54 -37.53
N GLU A 389 -10.78 -23.33 -38.78
CA GLU A 389 -10.96 -21.98 -39.35
C GLU A 389 -12.18 -21.26 -38.76
N VAL A 390 -13.33 -21.95 -38.68
CA VAL A 390 -14.57 -21.40 -38.09
C VAL A 390 -14.46 -21.28 -36.58
N ALA A 391 -13.85 -22.28 -35.91
CA ALA A 391 -13.54 -22.17 -34.48
C ALA A 391 -12.69 -20.92 -34.21
N ARG A 392 -11.65 -20.65 -35.01
CA ARG A 392 -10.80 -19.47 -34.81
C ARG A 392 -11.56 -18.15 -35.01
N GLU A 393 -12.44 -18.05 -36.00
CA GLU A 393 -13.26 -16.85 -36.19
C GLU A 393 -14.27 -16.65 -35.05
N ARG A 394 -14.98 -17.71 -34.66
CA ARG A 394 -15.97 -17.67 -33.58
C ARG A 394 -15.34 -17.30 -32.24
N MET A 395 -14.20 -17.89 -31.92
CA MET A 395 -13.47 -17.63 -30.67
C MET A 395 -12.83 -16.24 -30.66
N GLU A 396 -12.23 -15.77 -31.77
CA GLU A 396 -11.74 -14.39 -31.88
C GLU A 396 -12.85 -13.36 -31.62
N LYS A 397 -14.01 -13.55 -32.26
CA LYS A 397 -15.20 -12.73 -32.04
C LYS A 397 -15.62 -12.75 -30.57
N HIS A 398 -15.76 -13.95 -29.98
CA HIS A 398 -16.13 -14.12 -28.58
C HIS A 398 -15.16 -13.43 -27.61
N TRP A 399 -13.86 -13.73 -27.69
CA TRP A 399 -12.84 -13.13 -26.83
C TRP A 399 -12.80 -11.61 -26.94
N SER A 400 -13.08 -11.06 -28.12
CA SER A 400 -13.11 -9.61 -28.36
C SER A 400 -14.30 -8.86 -27.75
N SER A 401 -15.37 -9.58 -27.38
CA SER A 401 -16.66 -8.98 -26.98
C SER A 401 -17.25 -9.49 -25.66
N TRP A 402 -16.77 -10.60 -25.12
CA TRP A 402 -17.32 -11.18 -23.89
C TRP A 402 -16.96 -10.33 -22.66
N ILE A 403 -15.67 -10.01 -22.46
CA ILE A 403 -15.22 -9.02 -21.46
C ILE A 403 -14.54 -7.85 -22.17
N THR A 404 -14.87 -6.64 -21.72
CA THR A 404 -14.40 -5.35 -22.24
C THR A 404 -13.78 -4.48 -21.15
N GLU A 405 -13.20 -3.33 -21.51
CA GLU A 405 -12.69 -2.37 -20.51
C GLU A 405 -13.81 -1.83 -19.61
N ASP A 406 -15.00 -1.61 -20.17
CA ASP A 406 -16.17 -1.07 -19.45
C ASP A 406 -16.71 -2.06 -18.41
N ASP A 407 -16.59 -3.37 -18.65
CA ASP A 407 -16.91 -4.41 -17.66
C ASP A 407 -15.98 -4.33 -16.43
N ILE A 408 -14.68 -4.11 -16.65
CA ILE A 408 -13.68 -4.00 -15.58
C ILE A 408 -13.77 -2.65 -14.85
N ALA A 409 -14.11 -1.58 -15.57
CA ALA A 409 -14.43 -0.28 -14.98
C ALA A 409 -15.64 -0.39 -14.04
N TRP A 410 -16.74 -0.97 -14.54
CA TRP A 410 -17.96 -1.18 -13.77
C TRP A 410 -17.69 -2.02 -12.51
N LEU A 411 -16.87 -3.08 -12.59
CA LEU A 411 -16.49 -3.87 -11.41
C LEU A 411 -15.75 -3.05 -10.34
N GLY A 412 -14.75 -2.25 -10.75
CA GLY A 412 -14.02 -1.38 -9.83
C GLY A 412 -14.90 -0.32 -9.18
N ASP A 413 -15.86 0.24 -9.92
CA ASP A 413 -16.83 1.23 -9.43
C ASP A 413 -17.87 0.62 -8.46
N HIS A 414 -18.12 -0.71 -8.52
CA HIS A 414 -19.05 -1.44 -7.64
C HIS A 414 -18.33 -2.22 -6.52
N GLY A 415 -17.13 -1.79 -6.13
CA GLY A 415 -16.42 -2.35 -4.97
C GLY A 415 -15.73 -3.70 -5.18
N ILE A 416 -15.73 -4.26 -6.39
CA ILE A 416 -14.98 -5.47 -6.73
C ILE A 416 -13.52 -5.11 -6.95
N ASN A 417 -12.63 -5.69 -6.13
CA ASN A 417 -11.20 -5.39 -6.12
C ASN A 417 -10.35 -6.43 -6.85
N THR A 418 -10.90 -7.59 -7.22
CA THR A 418 -10.15 -8.67 -7.89
C THR A 418 -11.00 -9.41 -8.93
N VAL A 419 -10.40 -9.85 -10.03
CA VAL A 419 -10.97 -10.84 -10.96
C VAL A 419 -10.20 -12.15 -10.90
N ARG A 420 -10.92 -13.28 -10.81
CA ARG A 420 -10.38 -14.62 -11.03
C ARG A 420 -10.60 -14.96 -12.50
N VAL A 421 -9.58 -15.47 -13.18
CA VAL A 421 -9.54 -15.55 -14.64
C VAL A 421 -9.32 -17.00 -15.08
N PRO A 422 -10.40 -17.79 -15.26
CA PRO A 422 -10.35 -19.13 -15.82
C PRO A 422 -9.69 -19.16 -17.21
N PHE A 423 -8.70 -20.03 -17.40
CA PHE A 423 -8.11 -20.30 -18.72
C PHE A 423 -7.74 -21.78 -18.90
N GLY A 424 -7.72 -22.22 -20.17
CA GLY A 424 -7.21 -23.52 -20.58
C GLY A 424 -5.76 -23.49 -21.06
N TYR A 425 -5.05 -24.64 -20.99
CA TYR A 425 -3.64 -24.76 -21.39
C TYR A 425 -3.37 -24.26 -22.83
N TRP A 426 -4.39 -24.33 -23.71
CA TRP A 426 -4.35 -23.90 -25.10
C TRP A 426 -4.21 -22.38 -25.30
N MET A 427 -4.33 -21.57 -24.23
CA MET A 427 -3.93 -20.15 -24.23
C MET A 427 -2.44 -19.97 -24.54
N VAL A 428 -1.59 -20.87 -24.05
CA VAL A 428 -0.12 -20.81 -24.16
C VAL A 428 0.41 -21.87 -25.12
N LEU A 429 -0.13 -23.10 -25.03
CA LEU A 429 0.28 -24.26 -25.83
C LEU A 429 -0.91 -24.77 -26.68
N PRO A 430 -1.41 -23.99 -27.65
CA PRO A 430 -2.54 -24.39 -28.50
C PRO A 430 -2.18 -25.61 -29.35
N ALA A 431 -3.02 -26.64 -29.28
CA ALA A 431 -2.93 -27.85 -30.08
C ALA A 431 -4.33 -28.24 -30.58
N PRO A 432 -4.48 -28.70 -31.85
CA PRO A 432 -5.79 -29.08 -32.40
C PRO A 432 -6.57 -30.04 -31.50
N PRO A 433 -7.90 -29.88 -31.40
CA PRO A 433 -8.75 -28.94 -32.12
C PRO A 433 -8.67 -27.49 -31.60
N PHE A 434 -8.15 -27.27 -30.38
CA PHE A 434 -8.12 -25.95 -29.75
C PHE A 434 -7.35 -24.90 -30.57
N VAL A 435 -7.95 -23.71 -30.70
CA VAL A 435 -7.35 -22.56 -31.36
C VAL A 435 -6.74 -21.59 -30.34
N GLY A 436 -5.58 -21.03 -30.67
CA GLY A 436 -4.90 -20.02 -29.85
C GLY A 436 -5.22 -18.59 -30.28
N GLY A 437 -5.31 -17.69 -29.31
CA GLY A 437 -5.48 -16.24 -29.51
C GLY A 437 -5.81 -15.44 -28.25
N GLN A 438 -6.18 -16.13 -27.16
CA GLN A 438 -6.55 -15.62 -25.84
C GLN A 438 -5.51 -14.66 -25.24
N LEU A 439 -4.21 -14.97 -25.36
CA LEU A 439 -3.15 -14.30 -24.59
C LEU A 439 -3.11 -12.77 -24.80
N LYS A 440 -3.39 -12.28 -26.02
CA LYS A 440 -3.45 -10.83 -26.32
C LYS A 440 -4.65 -10.12 -25.67
N TYR A 441 -5.66 -10.85 -25.23
CA TYR A 441 -6.79 -10.34 -24.46
C TYR A 441 -6.51 -10.40 -22.96
N LEU A 442 -5.77 -11.40 -22.49
CA LEU A 442 -5.22 -11.41 -21.13
C LEU A 442 -4.26 -10.23 -20.93
N ASP A 443 -3.39 -9.93 -21.90
CA ASP A 443 -2.54 -8.73 -21.87
C ASP A 443 -3.34 -7.41 -21.78
N ARG A 444 -4.50 -7.33 -22.46
CA ARG A 444 -5.42 -6.19 -22.32
C ARG A 444 -6.04 -6.15 -20.93
N LEU A 445 -6.49 -7.30 -20.41
CA LEU A 445 -7.08 -7.43 -19.08
C LEU A 445 -6.15 -6.89 -18.01
N PHE A 446 -4.87 -7.31 -17.98
CA PHE A 446 -3.91 -6.76 -17.02
C PHE A 446 -3.82 -5.23 -17.10
N GLY A 447 -3.83 -4.67 -18.31
CA GLY A 447 -3.89 -3.22 -18.52
C GLY A 447 -5.20 -2.56 -18.09
N TRP A 448 -6.35 -3.24 -18.20
CA TRP A 448 -7.67 -2.77 -17.74
C TRP A 448 -7.76 -2.81 -16.22
N CYS A 449 -7.47 -3.96 -15.63
CA CYS A 449 -7.42 -4.20 -14.20
C CYS A 449 -6.48 -3.20 -13.53
N GLU A 450 -5.29 -2.98 -14.09
CA GLU A 450 -4.40 -1.91 -13.64
C GLU A 450 -5.09 -0.52 -13.69
N ARG A 451 -5.67 -0.14 -14.84
CA ARG A 451 -6.31 1.18 -15.00
C ARG A 451 -7.48 1.42 -14.05
N HIS A 452 -8.16 0.37 -13.60
CA HIS A 452 -9.34 0.44 -12.72
C HIS A 452 -9.09 0.01 -11.26
N SER A 453 -7.84 -0.25 -10.85
CA SER A 453 -7.49 -0.74 -9.49
C SER A 453 -8.05 -2.12 -9.14
N VAL A 454 -8.33 -2.96 -10.14
CA VAL A 454 -8.72 -4.35 -9.96
C VAL A 454 -7.45 -5.22 -10.06
N ALA A 455 -7.32 -6.24 -9.22
CA ALA A 455 -6.24 -7.22 -9.26
C ALA A 455 -6.64 -8.48 -10.04
N VAL A 456 -5.67 -9.28 -10.49
CA VAL A 456 -5.86 -10.47 -11.34
C VAL A 456 -5.31 -11.71 -10.63
N LEU A 457 -6.20 -12.64 -10.30
CA LEU A 457 -5.87 -14.02 -9.96
C LEU A 457 -6.01 -14.87 -11.23
N LEU A 458 -4.89 -15.36 -11.77
CA LEU A 458 -4.91 -16.33 -12.86
C LEU A 458 -5.42 -17.67 -12.34
N ASP A 459 -6.33 -18.32 -13.05
CA ASP A 459 -6.90 -19.60 -12.62
C ASP A 459 -6.76 -20.67 -13.71
N PHE A 460 -5.92 -21.67 -13.43
CA PHE A 460 -5.65 -22.73 -14.40
C PHE A 460 -6.79 -23.75 -14.38
N HIS A 461 -7.77 -23.48 -15.23
CA HIS A 461 -9.11 -24.06 -15.16
C HIS A 461 -9.27 -25.25 -16.11
N GLY A 462 -8.54 -25.27 -17.23
CA GLY A 462 -8.47 -26.41 -18.16
C GLY A 462 -7.05 -26.94 -18.32
N LEU A 463 -6.61 -27.83 -17.44
CA LEU A 463 -5.29 -28.45 -17.54
C LEU A 463 -5.21 -29.40 -18.73
N LYS A 464 -4.03 -29.50 -19.34
CA LYS A 464 -3.73 -30.54 -20.34
C LYS A 464 -3.98 -31.90 -19.69
N GLY A 465 -4.79 -32.73 -20.36
CA GLY A 465 -5.18 -34.04 -19.85
C GLY A 465 -6.31 -34.04 -18.82
N SER A 466 -6.97 -32.91 -18.55
CA SER A 466 -8.05 -32.73 -17.58
C SER A 466 -7.73 -33.11 -16.13
N GLN A 467 -8.07 -32.21 -15.21
CA GLN A 467 -7.96 -32.42 -13.76
C GLN A 467 -9.31 -32.75 -13.09
N THR A 468 -10.43 -32.54 -13.79
CA THR A 468 -11.80 -32.72 -13.26
C THR A 468 -12.53 -33.91 -13.89
N GLY A 469 -12.27 -34.21 -15.17
CA GLY A 469 -13.10 -35.10 -15.99
C GLY A 469 -14.44 -34.49 -16.45
N THR A 470 -14.71 -33.23 -16.14
CA THR A 470 -15.98 -32.52 -16.42
C THR A 470 -15.85 -31.52 -17.58
N PRO A 471 -16.96 -31.10 -18.22
CA PRO A 471 -16.93 -30.10 -19.29
C PRO A 471 -16.31 -28.75 -18.86
N THR A 472 -16.35 -28.41 -17.57
CA THR A 472 -15.71 -27.21 -17.02
C THR A 472 -14.19 -27.20 -17.21
N SER A 473 -13.52 -28.34 -17.42
CA SER A 473 -12.10 -28.38 -17.82
C SER A 473 -11.85 -28.08 -19.31
N GLY A 474 -12.90 -27.84 -20.11
CA GLY A 474 -12.85 -27.68 -21.56
C GLY A 474 -12.55 -28.97 -22.34
N ASN A 475 -12.25 -30.08 -21.66
CA ASN A 475 -12.13 -31.43 -22.23
C ASN A 475 -12.56 -32.48 -21.19
N CYS A 476 -13.85 -32.81 -21.14
CA CYS A 476 -14.37 -33.90 -20.29
C CYS A 476 -13.97 -35.27 -20.83
N GLY A 477 -13.84 -35.38 -22.15
CA GLY A 477 -13.24 -36.51 -22.82
C GLY A 477 -14.02 -37.05 -24.00
N ALA A 478 -14.16 -38.38 -24.05
CA ALA A 478 -14.95 -39.02 -25.09
C ALA A 478 -16.41 -39.08 -24.62
N CYS A 479 -17.25 -38.22 -25.20
CA CYS A 479 -18.69 -38.36 -25.09
C CYS A 479 -19.15 -39.45 -26.08
N GLY A 480 -20.16 -40.23 -25.66
CA GLY A 480 -20.45 -41.53 -26.29
C GLY A 480 -19.47 -42.63 -25.88
N ASN A 481 -19.88 -43.90 -25.98
CA ASN A 481 -19.10 -45.11 -25.67
C ASN A 481 -18.30 -45.18 -24.33
N HIS A 482 -18.62 -44.31 -23.37
CA HIS A 482 -18.20 -44.33 -21.96
C HIS A 482 -16.70 -43.99 -21.71
N ASN A 483 -16.32 -42.85 -21.13
CA ASN A 483 -17.12 -41.75 -20.56
C ASN A 483 -16.39 -40.38 -20.68
N CYS A 484 -17.17 -39.29 -20.65
CA CYS A 484 -16.72 -38.08 -19.97
C CYS A 484 -16.78 -38.31 -18.45
N GLY A 485 -15.70 -38.00 -17.75
CA GLY A 485 -15.51 -38.33 -16.33
C GLY A 485 -14.14 -38.96 -16.06
N GLU A 486 -14.07 -39.80 -15.03
CA GLU A 486 -12.81 -40.25 -14.42
C GLU A 486 -11.80 -40.90 -15.39
N THR A 487 -12.29 -41.56 -16.44
CA THR A 487 -11.50 -42.29 -17.44
C THR A 487 -10.48 -41.44 -18.21
N ARG A 488 -10.57 -40.10 -18.12
CA ARG A 488 -9.63 -39.17 -18.78
C ARG A 488 -8.92 -38.21 -17.81
N ILE A 489 -9.02 -38.36 -16.48
CA ILE A 489 -8.25 -37.52 -15.54
C ILE A 489 -6.76 -37.89 -15.63
N ARG A 490 -5.98 -37.10 -16.36
CA ARG A 490 -4.59 -37.39 -16.75
C ARG A 490 -3.64 -36.20 -16.62
N PHE A 491 -4.05 -35.10 -15.98
CA PHE A 491 -3.20 -33.91 -15.82
C PHE A 491 -1.83 -34.16 -15.16
N LEU A 492 -1.69 -35.26 -14.39
CA LEU A 492 -0.43 -35.72 -13.80
C LEU A 492 0.46 -36.51 -14.79
N GLU A 493 -0.12 -37.16 -15.81
CA GLU A 493 0.64 -37.71 -16.95
C GLU A 493 1.24 -36.56 -17.78
N GLU A 494 0.49 -35.46 -17.89
CA GLU A 494 0.81 -34.24 -18.64
C GLU A 494 1.45 -33.13 -17.76
N ALA A 495 2.05 -33.52 -16.63
CA ALA A 495 2.52 -32.58 -15.60
C ALA A 495 3.55 -31.56 -16.12
N GLU A 496 4.46 -31.95 -17.02
CA GLU A 496 5.45 -31.03 -17.60
C GLU A 496 4.78 -29.97 -18.49
N THR A 497 3.82 -30.38 -19.33
CA THR A 497 3.01 -29.49 -20.17
C THR A 497 2.28 -28.46 -19.31
N ASN A 498 1.69 -28.90 -18.21
CA ASN A 498 0.96 -28.03 -17.28
C ASN A 498 1.90 -27.09 -16.50
N LEU A 499 3.07 -27.58 -16.04
CA LEU A 499 4.05 -26.73 -15.35
C LEU A 499 4.69 -25.69 -16.27
N GLN A 500 4.87 -25.98 -17.57
CA GLN A 500 5.32 -24.98 -18.55
C GLN A 500 4.32 -23.82 -18.69
N VAL A 501 3.01 -24.10 -18.74
CA VAL A 501 1.96 -23.06 -18.80
C VAL A 501 2.01 -22.15 -17.55
N ILE A 502 2.22 -22.76 -16.38
CA ILE A 502 2.40 -22.03 -15.12
C ILE A 502 3.67 -21.16 -15.17
N GLU A 503 4.79 -21.68 -15.68
CA GLU A 503 6.04 -20.92 -15.80
C GLU A 503 5.91 -19.73 -16.76
N GLU A 504 5.37 -19.93 -17.96
CA GLU A 504 5.23 -18.88 -18.98
C GLU A 504 4.36 -17.72 -18.46
N LEU A 505 3.18 -18.02 -17.93
CA LEU A 505 2.26 -16.99 -17.43
C LEU A 505 2.78 -16.32 -16.15
N SER A 506 3.39 -17.08 -15.22
CA SER A 506 4.02 -16.51 -14.01
C SER A 506 5.21 -15.63 -14.34
N SER A 507 5.97 -15.94 -15.41
CA SER A 507 7.07 -15.10 -15.89
C SER A 507 6.54 -13.85 -16.59
N ARG A 508 5.49 -13.98 -17.39
CA ARG A 508 4.91 -12.88 -18.20
C ARG A 508 4.34 -11.75 -17.37
N TYR A 509 3.74 -12.06 -16.22
CA TYR A 509 3.05 -11.09 -15.37
C TYR A 509 3.72 -10.84 -14.01
N ALA A 510 4.92 -11.38 -13.77
CA ALA A 510 5.66 -11.25 -12.51
C ALA A 510 5.77 -9.81 -12.00
N ASP A 511 6.06 -8.87 -12.90
CA ASP A 511 6.30 -7.46 -12.61
C ASP A 511 5.03 -6.58 -12.76
N SER A 512 3.86 -7.18 -13.03
CA SER A 512 2.62 -6.42 -13.24
C SER A 512 2.00 -5.96 -11.92
N PRO A 513 1.71 -4.65 -11.70
CA PRO A 513 1.06 -4.15 -10.49
C PRO A 513 -0.38 -4.68 -10.28
N ALA A 514 -0.97 -5.35 -11.27
CA ALA A 514 -2.27 -5.99 -11.18
C ALA A 514 -2.18 -7.50 -10.89
N TYR A 515 -1.00 -8.13 -10.88
CA TYR A 515 -0.87 -9.57 -10.63
C TYR A 515 -1.03 -9.90 -9.14
N LEU A 516 -2.19 -10.45 -8.75
CA LEU A 516 -2.38 -10.98 -7.40
C LEU A 516 -1.69 -12.33 -7.23
N GLY A 517 -1.74 -13.19 -8.25
CA GLY A 517 -1.14 -14.52 -8.21
C GLY A 517 -1.87 -15.56 -9.06
N PHE A 518 -1.79 -16.83 -8.64
CA PHE A 518 -2.09 -17.99 -9.47
C PHE A 518 -2.81 -19.11 -8.69
N ALA A 519 -3.95 -19.59 -9.19
CA ALA A 519 -4.57 -20.84 -8.78
C ALA A 519 -4.11 -21.99 -9.68
N VAL A 520 -3.51 -23.01 -9.04
CA VAL A 520 -2.61 -23.96 -9.70
C VAL A 520 -3.34 -25.01 -10.53
N ALA A 521 -4.53 -25.43 -10.09
CA ALA A 521 -5.44 -26.29 -10.83
C ALA A 521 -6.85 -26.20 -10.22
N ASN A 522 -7.85 -25.87 -11.04
CA ASN A 522 -9.24 -25.79 -10.61
C ASN A 522 -9.85 -27.17 -10.34
N GLU A 523 -10.72 -27.31 -9.32
CA GLU A 523 -11.59 -28.49 -9.08
C GLU A 523 -10.94 -29.89 -9.22
N VAL A 524 -9.66 -30.04 -8.83
CA VAL A 524 -8.94 -31.33 -8.95
C VAL A 524 -9.75 -32.48 -8.36
N ALA A 525 -10.10 -33.46 -9.19
CA ALA A 525 -11.04 -34.51 -8.84
C ALA A 525 -10.53 -35.43 -7.71
N GLY A 526 -11.44 -35.88 -6.85
CA GLY A 526 -11.15 -36.74 -5.69
C GLY A 526 -10.58 -38.13 -6.02
N THR A 527 -10.53 -38.52 -7.29
CA THR A 527 -9.92 -39.75 -7.80
C THR A 527 -8.48 -39.57 -8.32
N ALA A 528 -7.97 -38.34 -8.37
CA ALA A 528 -6.55 -38.09 -8.62
C ALA A 528 -5.67 -38.65 -7.49
N THR A 529 -4.44 -39.09 -7.80
CA THR A 529 -3.53 -39.58 -6.75
C THR A 529 -3.07 -38.43 -5.86
N SER A 530 -3.50 -38.42 -4.59
CA SER A 530 -3.23 -37.33 -3.65
C SER A 530 -1.75 -37.02 -3.49
N LEU A 531 -0.90 -38.04 -3.32
CA LEU A 531 0.55 -37.87 -3.19
C LEU A 531 1.20 -37.22 -4.43
N ASP A 532 0.75 -37.56 -5.63
CA ASP A 532 1.31 -37.03 -6.87
C ASP A 532 0.74 -35.64 -7.21
N THR A 533 -0.52 -35.38 -6.82
CA THR A 533 -1.11 -34.04 -6.81
C THR A 533 -0.31 -33.09 -5.91
N MET A 534 0.09 -33.52 -4.70
CA MET A 534 0.91 -32.70 -3.81
C MET A 534 2.35 -32.50 -4.33
N LYS A 535 2.92 -33.44 -5.09
CA LYS A 535 4.18 -33.23 -5.83
C LYS A 535 4.03 -32.20 -6.95
N PHE A 536 2.93 -32.25 -7.71
CA PHE A 536 2.61 -31.27 -8.74
C PHE A 536 2.44 -29.87 -8.12
N TYR A 537 1.69 -29.75 -7.03
CA TYR A 537 1.54 -28.52 -6.25
C TYR A 537 2.88 -27.97 -5.70
N GLN A 538 3.79 -28.82 -5.20
CA GLN A 538 5.15 -28.40 -4.80
C GLN A 538 5.91 -27.79 -6.00
N ARG A 539 5.91 -28.46 -7.15
CA ARG A 539 6.62 -27.98 -8.35
C ARG A 539 6.03 -26.68 -8.89
N ALA A 540 4.70 -26.55 -8.92
CA ALA A 540 4.02 -25.33 -9.30
C ALA A 540 4.35 -24.17 -8.35
N TYR A 541 4.33 -24.42 -7.03
CA TYR A 541 4.74 -23.43 -6.02
C TYR A 541 6.16 -22.92 -6.27
N ASP A 542 7.13 -23.83 -6.46
CA ASP A 542 8.54 -23.47 -6.64
C ASP A 542 8.75 -22.67 -7.93
N ILE A 543 8.03 -22.98 -9.01
CA ILE A 543 8.01 -22.20 -10.26
C ILE A 543 7.45 -20.80 -10.00
N ILE A 544 6.24 -20.68 -9.46
CA ILE A 544 5.57 -19.38 -9.26
C ILE A 544 6.42 -18.49 -8.33
N ARG A 545 6.98 -19.07 -7.26
CA ARG A 545 7.87 -18.37 -6.31
C ARG A 545 9.22 -17.98 -6.92
N GLY A 546 9.71 -18.74 -7.88
CA GLY A 546 10.91 -18.42 -8.66
C GLY A 546 10.72 -17.20 -9.56
N LYS A 547 9.47 -16.85 -9.94
CA LYS A 547 9.14 -15.65 -10.74
C LYS A 547 8.63 -14.50 -9.87
N SER A 548 7.70 -14.75 -8.96
CA SER A 548 7.14 -13.76 -8.04
C SER A 548 7.14 -14.26 -6.60
N LYS A 549 7.91 -13.57 -5.74
CA LYS A 549 8.03 -13.85 -4.31
C LYS A 549 6.70 -13.65 -3.57
N ASP A 550 5.91 -12.67 -4.01
CA ASP A 550 4.76 -12.14 -3.27
C ASP A 550 3.40 -12.58 -3.84
N ALA A 551 3.34 -13.13 -5.06
CA ALA A 551 2.12 -13.69 -5.65
C ALA A 551 1.37 -14.63 -4.69
N LEU A 552 0.04 -14.54 -4.60
CA LEU A 552 -0.78 -15.58 -3.99
C LEU A 552 -0.62 -16.89 -4.78
N VAL A 553 -0.42 -18.02 -4.10
CA VAL A 553 -0.51 -19.35 -4.75
C VAL A 553 -1.67 -20.11 -4.13
N VAL A 554 -2.67 -20.42 -4.95
CA VAL A 554 -3.95 -20.98 -4.53
C VAL A 554 -4.02 -22.44 -4.95
N PHE A 555 -4.44 -23.30 -4.02
CA PHE A 555 -4.54 -24.75 -4.21
C PHE A 555 -5.94 -25.24 -3.88
N PHE A 556 -6.59 -25.91 -4.82
CA PHE A 556 -7.93 -26.46 -4.59
C PHE A 556 -7.91 -27.54 -3.49
N ALA A 557 -8.89 -27.48 -2.58
CA ALA A 557 -8.89 -28.19 -1.29
C ALA A 557 -9.00 -29.72 -1.34
N THR A 558 -9.00 -30.35 -2.52
CA THR A 558 -9.02 -31.81 -2.64
C THR A 558 -7.81 -32.42 -1.92
N PHE A 559 -8.10 -33.38 -1.03
CA PHE A 559 -7.16 -34.00 -0.08
C PHE A 559 -6.58 -33.09 1.01
N ASN A 560 -7.10 -31.87 1.18
CA ASN A 560 -6.66 -30.87 2.17
C ASN A 560 -5.15 -30.58 2.09
N PRO A 561 -4.68 -29.85 1.06
CA PRO A 561 -3.26 -29.53 0.87
C PRO A 561 -2.60 -28.86 2.09
N SER A 562 -3.35 -28.13 2.92
CA SER A 562 -2.78 -27.49 4.11
C SER A 562 -2.35 -28.45 5.23
N THR A 563 -2.75 -29.73 5.15
CA THR A 563 -2.24 -30.80 6.03
C THR A 563 -0.98 -31.49 5.53
N TYR A 564 -0.59 -31.30 4.27
CA TYR A 564 0.62 -31.91 3.70
C TYR A 564 1.88 -31.18 4.22
N PRO A 565 3.00 -31.87 4.51
CA PRO A 565 4.17 -31.27 5.16
C PRO A 565 5.05 -30.44 4.19
N PHE A 566 4.47 -29.39 3.60
CA PHE A 566 5.15 -28.37 2.80
C PHE A 566 5.98 -27.43 3.71
N PRO A 567 7.32 -27.58 3.80
CA PRO A 567 8.08 -26.99 4.91
C PRO A 567 8.31 -25.47 4.79
N ASN A 568 8.07 -24.88 3.62
CA ASN A 568 8.41 -23.49 3.29
C ASN A 568 7.33 -22.74 2.49
N PHE A 569 6.08 -23.22 2.51
CA PHE A 569 4.98 -22.53 1.83
C PHE A 569 4.63 -21.20 2.52
N ARG A 570 4.50 -20.13 1.73
CA ARG A 570 4.21 -18.74 2.16
C ARG A 570 3.32 -18.08 1.13
N GLY A 571 2.44 -17.17 1.55
CA GLY A 571 1.51 -16.48 0.63
C GLY A 571 0.63 -17.47 -0.13
N VAL A 572 0.14 -18.50 0.56
CA VAL A 572 -0.71 -19.56 0.00
C VAL A 572 -2.12 -19.48 0.56
N ALA A 573 -3.10 -19.93 -0.22
CA ALA A 573 -4.47 -20.14 0.24
C ALA A 573 -5.00 -21.49 -0.22
N GLU A 574 -5.92 -22.04 0.56
CA GLU A 574 -6.68 -23.25 0.25
C GLU A 574 -8.03 -22.83 -0.35
N ASP A 575 -8.30 -23.28 -1.58
CA ASP A 575 -9.48 -22.87 -2.37
C ASP A 575 -10.66 -23.79 -2.13
N ILE A 576 -11.81 -23.23 -1.80
CA ILE A 576 -13.07 -23.96 -1.65
C ILE A 576 -14.16 -23.36 -2.54
N HIS A 577 -14.93 -24.23 -3.18
CA HIS A 577 -16.13 -23.86 -3.91
C HIS A 577 -17.36 -24.19 -3.06
N VAL A 578 -18.30 -23.24 -2.94
CA VAL A 578 -19.47 -23.39 -2.06
C VAL A 578 -20.76 -23.14 -2.82
N TYR A 579 -21.39 -24.24 -3.23
CA TYR A 579 -22.65 -24.25 -3.97
C TYR A 579 -23.75 -24.98 -3.19
N PHE A 580 -24.70 -24.22 -2.63
CA PHE A 580 -25.82 -24.79 -1.88
C PHE A 580 -26.69 -25.69 -2.79
N GLY A 581 -27.00 -26.88 -2.29
CA GLY A 581 -27.67 -27.97 -3.01
C GLY A 581 -26.76 -28.78 -3.96
N MET A 582 -25.55 -28.31 -4.28
CA MET A 582 -24.56 -29.04 -5.08
C MET A 582 -23.42 -29.52 -4.17
N GLY A 583 -23.65 -30.63 -3.47
CA GLY A 583 -22.69 -31.19 -2.49
C GLY A 583 -22.66 -30.48 -1.13
N PHE A 584 -22.87 -29.16 -1.07
CA PHE A 584 -22.93 -28.40 0.20
C PHE A 584 -24.23 -28.61 1.00
N GLY A 585 -25.13 -29.45 0.50
CA GLY A 585 -26.49 -29.66 1.00
C GLY A 585 -27.42 -28.49 0.66
N GLU A 586 -28.73 -28.74 0.61
CA GLU A 586 -29.74 -27.74 0.26
C GLU A 586 -29.73 -26.55 1.24
N PRO A 587 -30.03 -25.31 0.78
CA PRO A 587 -30.25 -24.18 1.66
C PRO A 587 -31.61 -24.35 2.36
N THR A 588 -31.74 -23.74 3.54
CA THR A 588 -33.03 -23.63 4.22
C THR A 588 -33.55 -22.20 4.14
N ARG A 589 -34.83 -21.98 4.45
CA ARG A 589 -35.39 -20.62 4.64
C ARG A 589 -34.89 -19.92 5.92
N ASP A 590 -34.21 -20.63 6.81
CA ASP A 590 -33.57 -20.09 8.01
C ASP A 590 -32.10 -19.75 7.70
N GLN A 591 -31.78 -18.46 7.70
CA GLN A 591 -30.44 -18.00 7.35
C GLN A 591 -29.41 -18.26 8.45
N GLU A 592 -29.79 -18.43 9.72
CA GLU A 592 -28.84 -18.79 10.78
C GLU A 592 -28.37 -20.24 10.62
N VAL A 593 -29.26 -21.14 10.21
CA VAL A 593 -28.91 -22.53 9.85
C VAL A 593 -27.96 -22.56 8.65
N ASN A 594 -28.17 -21.69 7.66
CA ASN A 594 -27.27 -21.58 6.51
C ASN A 594 -25.92 -20.95 6.91
N LEU A 595 -25.94 -19.89 7.73
CA LEU A 595 -24.78 -19.16 8.21
C LEU A 595 -23.84 -20.04 9.05
N ALA A 596 -24.41 -20.84 9.96
CA ALA A 596 -23.65 -21.81 10.75
C ALA A 596 -22.95 -22.85 9.86
N ARG A 597 -23.57 -23.25 8.74
CA ARG A 597 -22.96 -24.16 7.76
C ARG A 597 -21.86 -23.48 6.95
N ALA A 598 -22.12 -22.27 6.45
CA ALA A 598 -21.17 -21.47 5.67
C ALA A 598 -19.91 -21.12 6.49
N ARG A 599 -20.08 -20.61 7.72
CA ARG A 599 -18.97 -20.36 8.66
C ARG A 599 -18.15 -21.62 8.94
N LYS A 600 -18.78 -22.80 9.06
CA LYS A 600 -18.08 -24.08 9.27
C LYS A 600 -17.21 -24.51 8.08
N ALA A 601 -17.48 -24.05 6.86
CA ALA A 601 -16.68 -24.38 5.68
C ALA A 601 -15.38 -23.56 5.58
N VAL A 602 -15.45 -22.26 5.93
CA VAL A 602 -14.29 -21.36 5.93
C VAL A 602 -13.47 -21.40 7.23
N THR A 603 -13.86 -22.19 8.24
CA THR A 603 -13.14 -22.30 9.52
C THR A 603 -12.58 -23.70 9.78
N GLY A 604 -11.37 -23.75 10.33
CA GLY A 604 -10.73 -25.00 10.76
C GLY A 604 -9.78 -25.67 9.76
N LEU A 605 -9.57 -25.09 8.58
CA LEU A 605 -8.49 -25.48 7.66
C LEU A 605 -7.11 -25.01 8.16
N GLY A 606 -6.04 -25.62 7.64
CA GLY A 606 -4.66 -25.39 8.11
C GLY A 606 -3.99 -24.16 7.50
N TRP A 607 -4.49 -23.68 6.36
CA TRP A 607 -4.09 -22.43 5.70
C TRP A 607 -5.25 -21.44 5.70
N ASN A 608 -4.96 -20.20 5.29
CA ASN A 608 -5.99 -19.23 4.97
C ASN A 608 -6.89 -19.77 3.86
N VAL A 609 -8.20 -19.65 4.02
CA VAL A 609 -9.19 -20.08 3.03
C VAL A 609 -9.41 -18.98 2.00
N LEU A 610 -9.66 -19.36 0.75
CA LEU A 610 -10.26 -18.51 -0.29
C LEU A 610 -11.55 -19.19 -0.76
N VAL A 611 -12.62 -18.43 -0.97
CA VAL A 611 -13.85 -18.95 -1.58
C VAL A 611 -13.82 -18.63 -3.06
N GLY A 612 -13.06 -19.39 -3.86
CA GLY A 612 -12.83 -19.16 -5.29
C GLY A 612 -14.09 -19.22 -6.15
N GLU A 613 -15.13 -19.92 -5.68
CA GLU A 613 -16.44 -19.93 -6.31
C GLU A 613 -17.60 -20.04 -5.31
N TRP A 614 -18.62 -19.21 -5.49
CA TRP A 614 -19.94 -19.31 -4.87
C TRP A 614 -20.97 -18.54 -5.71
N SER A 615 -22.27 -18.78 -5.54
CA SER A 615 -23.32 -18.06 -6.26
C SER A 615 -24.61 -17.91 -5.43
N LEU A 616 -25.64 -17.27 -6.00
CA LEU A 616 -27.00 -17.28 -5.45
C LEU A 616 -27.83 -18.48 -5.96
N GLY A 617 -27.19 -19.50 -6.54
CA GLY A 617 -27.79 -20.75 -7.00
C GLY A 617 -28.31 -21.61 -5.85
N ALA A 618 -29.45 -21.24 -5.28
CA ALA A 618 -30.11 -21.90 -4.15
C ALA A 618 -30.74 -23.27 -4.51
N SER A 619 -29.93 -24.22 -4.99
CA SER A 619 -30.39 -25.52 -5.48
C SER A 619 -31.02 -26.34 -4.34
N GLY A 620 -32.15 -27.00 -4.63
CA GLY A 620 -33.06 -27.52 -3.60
C GLY A 620 -34.25 -26.60 -3.30
N HIS A 621 -34.22 -25.35 -3.78
CA HIS A 621 -35.39 -24.46 -3.81
C HIS A 621 -35.71 -24.02 -5.24
N SER A 622 -36.94 -24.28 -5.70
CA SER A 622 -37.47 -23.74 -6.96
C SER A 622 -37.87 -22.26 -6.76
N THR A 623 -36.88 -21.40 -6.52
CA THR A 623 -37.09 -19.97 -6.22
C THR A 623 -37.77 -19.21 -7.36
N SER A 624 -37.71 -19.74 -8.59
CA SER A 624 -38.43 -19.24 -9.77
C SER A 624 -39.95 -19.44 -9.71
N THR A 625 -40.46 -20.32 -8.84
CA THR A 625 -41.91 -20.57 -8.64
C THR A 625 -42.46 -19.95 -7.36
N TRP A 626 -41.66 -19.14 -6.66
CA TRP A 626 -42.08 -18.39 -5.46
C TRP A 626 -42.74 -17.06 -5.83
N ASP A 627 -43.46 -16.45 -4.89
CA ASP A 627 -43.85 -15.05 -5.03
C ASP A 627 -42.59 -14.16 -5.19
N PRO A 628 -42.56 -13.17 -6.10
CA PRO A 628 -41.37 -12.34 -6.32
C PRO A 628 -40.87 -11.63 -5.05
N ALA A 629 -41.73 -11.13 -4.17
CA ALA A 629 -41.29 -10.43 -2.96
C ALA A 629 -40.70 -11.40 -1.91
N ASP A 630 -41.18 -12.64 -1.85
CA ASP A 630 -40.59 -13.70 -1.02
C ASP A 630 -39.27 -14.22 -1.59
N ARG A 631 -39.18 -14.37 -2.92
CA ARG A 631 -37.96 -14.74 -3.63
C ARG A 631 -36.86 -13.70 -3.42
N ASP A 632 -37.17 -12.43 -3.65
CA ASP A 632 -36.19 -11.34 -3.67
C ASP A 632 -35.65 -11.06 -2.26
N ARG A 633 -36.55 -11.12 -1.26
CA ARG A 633 -36.14 -11.07 0.16
C ARG A 633 -35.23 -12.22 0.52
N PHE A 634 -35.61 -13.46 0.18
CA PHE A 634 -34.80 -14.64 0.47
C PHE A 634 -33.41 -14.56 -0.19
N LEU A 635 -33.31 -14.15 -1.45
CA LEU A 635 -32.03 -14.10 -2.17
C LEU A 635 -31.12 -12.95 -1.68
N ALA A 636 -31.69 -11.80 -1.29
CA ALA A 636 -30.92 -10.72 -0.66
C ALA A 636 -30.41 -11.10 0.76
N GLU A 637 -31.23 -11.78 1.56
CA GLU A 637 -30.81 -12.32 2.86
C GLU A 637 -29.78 -13.44 2.70
N PHE A 638 -29.93 -14.31 1.70
CA PHE A 638 -29.00 -15.40 1.39
C PHE A 638 -27.65 -14.86 0.88
N ALA A 639 -27.63 -13.77 0.11
CA ALA A 639 -26.42 -13.05 -0.27
C ALA A 639 -25.68 -12.48 0.95
N LYS A 640 -26.39 -11.75 1.82
CA LYS A 640 -25.84 -11.21 3.08
C LYS A 640 -25.28 -12.30 3.98
N MET A 641 -25.99 -13.43 4.09
CA MET A 641 -25.58 -14.61 4.86
C MET A 641 -24.26 -15.20 4.36
N GLN A 642 -24.12 -15.43 3.05
CA GLN A 642 -22.90 -15.98 2.46
C GLN A 642 -21.72 -15.02 2.64
N LEU A 643 -21.90 -13.73 2.35
CA LEU A 643 -20.85 -12.71 2.56
C LEU A 643 -20.45 -12.55 4.03
N GLN A 644 -21.41 -12.61 4.96
CA GLN A 644 -21.12 -12.62 6.40
C GLN A 644 -20.28 -13.83 6.82
N ALA A 645 -20.44 -14.99 6.18
CA ALA A 645 -19.56 -16.14 6.41
C ALA A 645 -18.16 -15.93 5.79
N TRP A 646 -18.08 -15.52 4.53
CA TRP A 646 -16.82 -15.37 3.80
C TRP A 646 -15.93 -14.29 4.41
N GLU A 647 -16.49 -13.11 4.66
CA GLU A 647 -15.72 -11.92 5.03
C GLU A 647 -15.29 -11.89 6.51
N SER A 648 -15.94 -12.69 7.37
CA SER A 648 -15.56 -12.76 8.77
C SER A 648 -14.42 -13.74 9.08
N HIS A 649 -14.09 -14.68 8.17
CA HIS A 649 -13.17 -15.79 8.46
C HIS A 649 -12.27 -16.26 7.30
N SER A 650 -12.38 -15.73 6.07
CA SER A 650 -11.54 -16.12 4.93
C SER A 650 -10.64 -14.97 4.43
N THR A 651 -9.78 -15.25 3.45
CA THR A 651 -9.03 -14.23 2.69
C THR A 651 -9.94 -13.38 1.79
N GLY A 652 -11.17 -13.83 1.57
CA GLY A 652 -12.14 -13.25 0.65
C GLY A 652 -12.72 -14.29 -0.31
N TRP A 653 -13.42 -13.81 -1.32
CA TRP A 653 -14.34 -14.59 -2.13
C TRP A 653 -14.37 -14.13 -3.59
N PHE A 654 -14.78 -15.04 -4.47
CA PHE A 654 -15.05 -14.79 -5.89
C PHE A 654 -16.41 -15.37 -6.29
N TYR A 655 -17.29 -14.53 -6.83
CA TYR A 655 -18.60 -14.97 -7.32
C TYR A 655 -18.48 -15.74 -8.64
N TRP A 656 -19.18 -16.86 -8.79
CA TRP A 656 -19.35 -17.59 -10.06
C TRP A 656 -20.71 -17.23 -10.68
N SER A 657 -20.78 -16.44 -11.74
CA SER A 657 -19.71 -15.77 -12.48
C SER A 657 -20.05 -14.29 -12.72
N TYR A 658 -19.15 -13.51 -13.34
CA TYR A 658 -19.40 -12.09 -13.59
C TYR A 658 -20.70 -11.85 -14.38
N LYS A 659 -20.86 -12.57 -15.51
CA LYS A 659 -22.09 -12.55 -16.32
C LYS A 659 -22.29 -13.82 -17.15
N THR A 660 -23.54 -14.06 -17.53
CA THR A 660 -23.96 -15.13 -18.46
C THR A 660 -24.62 -14.52 -19.71
N ARG A 661 -24.84 -15.32 -20.77
CA ARG A 661 -25.66 -14.90 -21.93
C ARG A 661 -27.10 -14.60 -21.51
N TRP A 662 -27.59 -15.35 -20.53
CA TRP A 662 -28.92 -15.22 -19.96
C TRP A 662 -28.94 -14.14 -18.88
N GLY A 663 -29.90 -13.21 -18.99
CA GLY A 663 -30.16 -12.20 -17.97
C GLY A 663 -31.08 -12.70 -16.85
N ASN A 664 -31.06 -12.00 -15.71
CA ASN A 664 -31.73 -12.37 -14.46
C ASN A 664 -31.34 -13.78 -13.94
N SER A 665 -30.05 -14.12 -14.05
CA SER A 665 -29.50 -15.41 -13.62
C SER A 665 -28.85 -15.31 -12.24
N THR A 666 -29.14 -16.25 -11.34
CA THR A 666 -28.45 -16.38 -10.03
C THR A 666 -26.97 -16.78 -10.13
N TRP A 667 -26.44 -16.86 -11.34
CA TRP A 667 -25.04 -17.11 -11.71
C TRP A 667 -24.41 -15.92 -12.46
N ASN A 668 -25.10 -14.77 -12.51
CA ASN A 668 -24.64 -13.54 -13.15
C ASN A 668 -24.53 -12.44 -12.08
N PHE A 669 -23.32 -12.21 -11.55
CA PHE A 669 -23.05 -11.21 -10.52
C PHE A 669 -23.65 -9.86 -10.89
N ARG A 670 -23.47 -9.42 -12.15
CA ARG A 670 -23.95 -8.12 -12.62
C ARG A 670 -25.46 -7.98 -12.50
N ASP A 671 -26.23 -8.97 -12.96
CA ASP A 671 -27.69 -8.94 -12.83
C ASP A 671 -28.12 -8.89 -11.35
N MET A 672 -27.52 -9.73 -10.51
CA MET A 672 -27.85 -9.85 -9.08
C MET A 672 -27.46 -8.58 -8.28
N CYS A 673 -26.46 -7.86 -8.78
CA CYS A 673 -26.03 -6.55 -8.31
C CYS A 673 -27.00 -5.45 -8.74
N GLU A 674 -27.31 -5.32 -10.03
CA GLU A 674 -28.26 -4.32 -10.56
C GLU A 674 -29.69 -4.50 -9.99
N ILE A 675 -30.12 -5.75 -9.74
CA ILE A 675 -31.38 -6.11 -9.05
C ILE A 675 -31.33 -5.82 -7.53
N GLY A 676 -30.14 -5.70 -6.94
CA GLY A 676 -29.93 -5.29 -5.56
C GLY A 676 -30.10 -6.42 -4.53
N TRP A 677 -29.81 -7.67 -4.90
CA TRP A 677 -29.68 -8.77 -3.92
C TRP A 677 -28.27 -8.84 -3.34
N LEU A 678 -27.24 -8.43 -4.10
CA LEU A 678 -25.86 -8.36 -3.63
C LEU A 678 -25.53 -7.00 -2.98
N PRO A 679 -24.77 -6.99 -1.86
CA PRO A 679 -24.11 -5.79 -1.36
C PRO A 679 -23.08 -5.22 -2.35
N GLY A 680 -22.74 -3.95 -2.17
CA GLY A 680 -21.86 -3.16 -3.05
C GLY A 680 -22.60 -2.42 -4.17
N CYS A 681 -23.91 -2.64 -4.30
CA CYS A 681 -24.66 -2.33 -5.53
C CYS A 681 -25.76 -1.28 -5.35
N ARG A 682 -26.11 -0.92 -4.11
CA ARG A 682 -27.04 0.15 -3.72
C ARG A 682 -26.64 0.75 -2.38
N GLU A 683 -27.04 1.99 -2.11
CA GLU A 683 -26.68 2.73 -0.89
C GLU A 683 -27.23 2.07 0.39
N GLU A 684 -28.35 1.35 0.33
CA GLU A 684 -28.92 0.63 1.48
C GLU A 684 -28.23 -0.73 1.76
N LEU A 685 -27.20 -1.05 0.98
CA LEU A 685 -26.60 -2.37 0.85
C LEU A 685 -25.08 -2.27 0.56
N GLU A 686 -24.37 -1.40 1.28
CA GLU A 686 -22.92 -1.28 1.15
C GLU A 686 -22.17 -2.56 1.56
N TYR A 687 -20.97 -2.76 1.02
CA TYR A 687 -20.03 -3.72 1.60
C TYR A 687 -19.42 -3.14 2.89
N ALA A 688 -19.02 -4.01 3.83
CA ALA A 688 -18.22 -3.62 4.99
C ALA A 688 -16.87 -2.97 4.58
N PRO A 689 -16.21 -2.21 5.46
CA PRO A 689 -14.84 -1.74 5.21
C PRO A 689 -13.88 -2.89 4.89
N VAL A 690 -12.81 -2.62 4.15
CA VAL A 690 -11.83 -3.63 3.70
C VAL A 690 -10.58 -3.64 4.59
N GLU A 691 -10.50 -2.69 5.51
CA GLU A 691 -9.58 -2.56 6.62
C GLU A 691 -9.82 -3.65 7.69
N TRP A 692 -9.94 -4.91 7.27
CA TRP A 692 -10.50 -6.04 8.03
C TRP A 692 -9.74 -6.39 9.30
N TRP A 693 -8.48 -5.96 9.39
CA TRP A 693 -7.61 -6.07 10.57
C TRP A 693 -7.94 -5.04 11.67
N ALA A 694 -8.46 -3.86 11.28
CA ALA A 694 -8.80 -2.75 12.17
C ALA A 694 -10.32 -2.59 12.37
N THR A 695 -11.10 -3.18 11.46
CA THR A 695 -12.56 -3.11 11.44
C THR A 695 -13.14 -4.02 12.55
N PRO A 696 -14.03 -3.53 13.42
CA PRO A 696 -14.66 -4.37 14.43
C PRO A 696 -15.46 -5.50 13.79
N SER A 697 -15.47 -6.68 14.42
CA SER A 697 -16.10 -7.89 13.85
C SER A 697 -17.61 -7.75 13.55
N CYS A 698 -18.30 -6.74 14.11
CA CYS A 698 -19.68 -6.44 13.75
C CYS A 698 -19.86 -5.84 12.35
N ALA A 699 -18.83 -5.31 11.68
CA ALA A 699 -19.02 -4.72 10.35
C ALA A 699 -19.36 -5.78 9.29
N TYR A 700 -18.86 -7.00 9.47
CA TYR A 700 -19.16 -8.16 8.61
C TYR A 700 -20.47 -8.86 9.01
N ALA A 701 -21.22 -8.32 9.97
CA ALA A 701 -22.47 -8.87 10.50
C ALA A 701 -23.70 -8.40 9.71
N TYR A 702 -23.67 -8.63 8.39
CA TYR A 702 -24.67 -8.17 7.41
C TYR A 702 -26.14 -8.55 7.72
N LEU A 703 -26.39 -9.62 8.48
CA LEU A 703 -27.71 -10.04 8.96
C LEU A 703 -28.07 -9.44 10.33
N ASP A 704 -27.10 -9.32 11.24
CA ASP A 704 -27.33 -8.98 12.65
C ASP A 704 -27.68 -7.50 12.88
N GLY A 705 -27.39 -6.64 11.90
CA GLY A 705 -27.62 -5.21 11.97
C GLY A 705 -26.34 -4.39 12.21
N GLY A 706 -26.41 -3.10 11.90
CA GLY A 706 -25.24 -2.25 11.75
C GLY A 706 -24.32 -2.18 12.97
N CYS A 707 -23.05 -2.53 12.75
CA CYS A 707 -21.94 -2.14 13.62
C CYS A 707 -21.99 -0.61 13.85
N PRO A 708 -21.93 -0.11 15.10
CA PRO A 708 -22.05 1.32 15.34
C PRO A 708 -20.95 2.08 14.62
N ALA A 709 -21.33 3.08 13.82
CA ALA A 709 -20.38 3.90 13.07
C ALA A 709 -19.29 4.45 14.00
N PRO A 710 -18.01 4.47 13.57
CA PRO A 710 -16.95 5.08 14.36
C PRO A 710 -17.35 6.53 14.69
N PRO A 711 -17.19 6.99 15.95
CA PRO A 711 -17.72 8.26 16.37
C PRO A 711 -17.15 9.38 15.51
N SER A 712 -18.03 10.11 14.81
CA SER A 712 -17.64 11.19 13.91
C SER A 712 -16.65 12.13 14.61
N PRO A 713 -15.60 12.61 13.93
CA PRO A 713 -14.69 13.60 14.50
C PRO A 713 -15.49 14.74 15.10
N ALA A 714 -15.26 15.02 16.39
CA ALA A 714 -16.02 16.04 17.10
C ALA A 714 -15.97 17.35 16.30
N PRO A 715 -17.12 18.02 16.06
CA PRO A 715 -17.14 19.23 15.25
C PRO A 715 -16.14 20.23 15.84
N PRO A 716 -15.32 20.90 15.00
CA PRO A 716 -14.25 21.75 15.47
C PRO A 716 -14.82 22.77 16.45
N SER A 717 -14.19 22.89 17.63
CA SER A 717 -14.62 23.84 18.64
C SER A 717 -14.69 25.24 18.02
N PRO A 718 -15.76 26.01 18.27
CA PRO A 718 -15.92 27.32 17.66
C PRO A 718 -14.68 28.17 17.97
N PRO A 719 -14.13 28.90 16.99
CA PRO A 719 -12.89 29.63 17.17
C PRO A 719 -13.06 30.63 18.33
N PRO A 720 -12.02 30.81 19.18
CA PRO A 720 -12.09 31.79 20.26
C PRO A 720 -12.42 33.17 19.67
N PRO A 721 -13.36 33.93 20.26
CA PRO A 721 -13.89 35.13 19.65
C PRO A 721 -12.78 36.14 19.36
N SER A 722 -12.78 36.66 18.13
CA SER A 722 -11.68 37.47 17.61
C SER A 722 -11.38 38.70 18.49
N VAL A 723 -10.09 39.02 18.65
CA VAL A 723 -9.58 40.05 19.57
C VAL A 723 -10.19 41.44 19.30
N ALA A 724 -10.71 41.69 18.09
CA ALA A 724 -11.42 42.91 17.70
C ALA A 724 -12.62 43.29 18.61
N ALA A 725 -13.24 42.32 19.32
CA ALA A 725 -14.37 42.58 20.20
C ALA A 725 -14.00 43.30 21.52
N TRP A 726 -12.73 43.29 21.93
CA TRP A 726 -12.31 43.80 23.24
C TRP A 726 -12.20 45.33 23.34
N GLY A 727 -12.30 46.06 22.22
CA GLY A 727 -12.15 47.51 22.18
C GLY A 727 -13.31 48.35 22.74
N LEU A 728 -14.47 47.73 23.06
CA LEU A 728 -15.71 48.45 23.40
C LEU A 728 -16.34 48.12 24.76
N ILE A 729 -15.77 47.18 25.54
CA ILE A 729 -16.37 46.72 26.81
C ILE A 729 -15.76 47.43 28.04
N SER A 730 -14.61 48.10 27.89
CA SER A 730 -13.88 48.76 28.98
C SER A 730 -14.48 50.07 29.54
N LEU A 731 -15.69 50.46 29.12
CA LEU A 731 -16.37 51.67 29.63
C LEU A 731 -17.63 51.40 30.48
N ALA A 732 -18.15 50.16 30.50
CA ALA A 732 -19.42 49.84 31.16
C ALA A 732 -19.27 49.30 32.59
N SER A 733 -18.09 48.82 32.98
CA SER A 733 -17.85 48.09 34.24
C SER A 733 -17.61 48.99 35.47
N ALA A 734 -17.59 50.32 35.32
CA ALA A 734 -17.28 51.26 36.40
C ALA A 734 -18.48 51.64 37.32
N LEU A 735 -19.70 51.21 37.01
CA LEU A 735 -20.93 51.66 37.70
C LEU A 735 -21.77 50.56 38.37
N GLY A 736 -21.38 49.29 38.27
CA GLY A 736 -22.22 48.15 38.69
C GLY A 736 -22.12 47.71 40.16
N VAL A 737 -21.17 48.23 40.94
CA VAL A 737 -20.74 47.60 42.22
C VAL A 737 -21.66 47.92 43.43
N ALA A 738 -22.63 48.83 43.29
CA ALA A 738 -23.45 49.33 44.40
C ALA A 738 -24.75 48.54 44.69
N GLY A 739 -25.12 47.54 43.88
CA GLY A 739 -26.52 47.08 43.79
C GLY A 739 -26.92 45.77 44.49
N ALA A 740 -25.98 44.99 45.06
CA ALA A 740 -26.20 43.55 45.30
C ALA A 740 -26.03 43.07 46.77
N VAL A 741 -26.60 43.79 47.74
CA VAL A 741 -26.72 43.31 49.14
C VAL A 741 -28.14 43.55 49.67
N LEU A 742 -29.13 42.78 49.21
CA LEU A 742 -30.47 42.62 49.80
C LEU A 742 -31.27 41.51 49.11
N ALA A 743 -32.07 40.76 49.89
CA ALA A 743 -33.00 39.67 49.49
C ALA A 743 -32.39 38.50 48.67
N ILE A 744 -32.45 37.22 49.05
CA ILE A 744 -33.18 36.49 50.11
C ILE A 744 -34.72 36.61 50.01
N LEU A 745 -35.38 35.65 49.31
CA LEU A 745 -36.43 34.74 49.85
C LEU A 745 -37.27 34.04 48.75
N ARG A 746 -37.10 32.69 48.66
CA ARG A 746 -38.08 31.63 48.26
C ARG A 746 -38.66 31.58 46.81
N PRO A 747 -39.12 30.37 46.36
CA PRO A 747 -39.76 30.11 45.05
C PRO A 747 -41.24 29.66 45.24
N PRO A 748 -41.94 28.92 44.34
CA PRO A 748 -41.82 28.64 42.89
C PRO A 748 -43.15 28.95 42.10
N TRP A 749 -43.39 28.26 40.96
CA TRP A 749 -44.65 28.02 40.18
C TRP A 749 -44.91 28.86 38.90
N LEU A 750 -45.26 28.15 37.82
CA LEU A 750 -46.03 28.59 36.61
C LEU A 750 -45.48 29.81 35.82
N VAL A 751 -45.82 30.08 34.55
CA VAL A 751 -46.96 29.73 33.67
C VAL A 751 -46.45 29.29 32.27
N LYS A 752 -47.16 28.36 31.59
CA LYS A 752 -47.02 28.11 30.14
C LYS A 752 -47.82 29.15 29.33
N CYS A 753 -47.24 29.75 28.29
CA CYS A 753 -47.93 30.18 27.06
C CYS A 753 -46.89 30.69 26.03
N ILE A 754 -47.14 30.76 24.72
CA ILE A 754 -47.81 29.86 23.75
C ILE A 754 -47.62 30.53 22.38
N LEU A 755 -47.12 29.79 21.36
CA LEU A 755 -47.12 30.13 19.91
C LEU A 755 -46.48 31.49 19.48
N GLY A 756 -45.87 31.62 18.30
CA GLY A 756 -45.58 30.62 17.27
C GLY A 756 -45.40 31.30 15.90
N ALA A 757 -44.17 31.29 15.38
CA ALA A 757 -43.78 31.68 14.02
C ALA A 757 -42.44 30.97 13.70
#